data_AF-A0A238BMU6-F1
#
_entry.id   AF-A0A238BMU6-F1
#
_cell.length_a   1.000
_cell.length_b   1.000
_cell.length_c   1.000
_cell.angle_alpha   90.00
_cell.angle_beta   90.00
_cell.angle_gamma   90.00
#
_symmetry.space_group_name_H-M   'P 1'
#
loop_
_entity.id
_entity.type
_entity.pdbx_description
1 polymer ?
#
loop_
_entity_poly.entity_id
_entity_poly.type
_entity_poly.pdbx_seq_one_letter_code
_entity_poly.pdbx_strand_id
1 'polypeptide(L)'
;MPISLIDLREQGRIPLCLSLFNIIIIVRASFVQSSGIFSEQQCLIVEAIISADSIQPYIPNGKHAVVKILMVKDMVYNIVALSIMHSSIAFINQDTFKHHNIQILDLSNNQIASINVNAFRGLENKLYQLTLNQNSLTSIPSWAMTYLYQLRYLHLVHNMISEIKSDTFDETQLKNLHYLHLDYNQISMLPKKSLLRLPLQVLTLSNNRIIEIEKLALPTTVWFLDLKNNLISEIPYLALRELKQLRTLDLESNNITEVTNNPEVKFISEIDLKLSNNRIRHIKDNAFDSFQKFGRLDLSYNQISTVSGTAFNSINQMRQIDLSYNKIVHIPTDTFKNMAKSLKWMNLEENQLHQLPNALQPLRSLEILNMNGNKLTVLDNNTINNLKPILTELLLAFNRLTEIPTHVLNGMSRLRHLDLSKNRIRYVQRLAFGKFDGTGTSLIKLNLAGNLIENITDPGAFLYMSSLAYLDLSHNRIRYINDNAFERLEDLESLSLQSNQLSQFPITALGNMKRLRYLLLDDNPIRILPDYVLYRLRYLQRLSLTRTKLQYITNRTFPGHSVSNLRSLNLAFGHINYISTAAFKNMDSLEQLALNNNKLTSIQTLTFSSLRNLRQLTLAGNAINMTMERSISDIPTLENLSLARNRLQQLRKATFVNLNNLEQLDLSYNQLRTFDFTFLAQSLVNVKHLDLSHNHIITIDLHSAKRTLMYLNLAHNHLQSIGKNMLYDFGQLKVLKLDHNELIEVQSNAFAMCKWLTELDLSHNHLRILHKGTFTKQNIYENLILRNNAIISLDINTFGANNVHKLDLAYNEIKKIPQHAFSSIQNSLTNLNLKGNRIRSINVDDFDGMENLTELILADNHIEIIEEAAFSKMQKLTKLDISHNPIISWNPHAFRGLSNAIEILNLANTGLFSLPKIDNHGIRLLNISNNKIQEMNSAQLINNRKLATFDISYNNFKELDPEMFAELVELKHLNISGNPVVIVTDRHLRSLYNLETLRLCNMEELLRLPEPHSFRHLRHLRNLYIYNFPHIQVYNISDILKHLPPLRILAAEIRETRLTTQMYSADLRLLRKIVITGKQLFKIETGAFAQLRGYKLDLTIRDTGIKIFPSSIFNTLTAISFLSLSLQNNYLQTLEPFPHTKPPVLNQHGTILYNLQLTVSTPEIINMYHFLY
;
A
#
# COMPACT_ATOMS: atom_id res chain seq x y z
N MET A 1 10.15 7.05 3.26
CA MET A 1 11.52 6.92 2.70
C MET A 1 11.36 6.45 1.26
N PRO A 2 11.95 7.10 0.25
CA PRO A 2 11.85 6.62 -1.13
C PRO A 2 12.96 5.60 -1.39
N ILE A 3 12.60 4.40 -1.83
CA ILE A 3 13.53 3.38 -2.31
C ILE A 3 13.56 3.51 -3.83
N SER A 4 14.72 3.90 -4.34
CA SER A 4 15.11 3.98 -5.75
C SER A 4 15.23 2.58 -6.37
N LEU A 5 14.61 2.39 -7.54
CA LEU A 5 14.90 1.27 -8.44
C LEU A 5 16.30 1.45 -9.06
N ILE A 6 17.13 0.42 -8.96
CA ILE A 6 18.42 0.32 -9.65
C ILE A 6 18.24 -0.58 -10.88
N ASP A 7 18.68 -0.03 -12.00
CA ASP A 7 18.81 -0.61 -13.33
C ASP A 7 20.07 -1.52 -13.36
N LEU A 8 19.96 -2.72 -13.92
CA LEU A 8 21.11 -3.58 -14.24
C LEU A 8 20.97 -4.04 -15.70
N ARG A 9 21.56 -3.25 -16.61
CA ARG A 9 21.95 -3.66 -17.96
C ARG A 9 23.46 -3.88 -17.98
N GLU A 10 23.86 -5.06 -18.44
CA GLU A 10 25.14 -5.48 -19.05
C GLU A 10 25.26 -6.99 -18.72
N GLN A 11 25.27 -7.91 -19.69
CA GLN A 11 26.38 -8.16 -20.61
C GLN A 11 25.88 -8.76 -21.94
N GLY A 12 26.55 -8.42 -23.04
CA GLY A 12 26.28 -8.97 -24.38
C GLY A 12 27.24 -10.07 -24.82
N ARG A 13 26.80 -10.89 -25.78
CA ARG A 13 27.44 -11.16 -27.10
C ARG A 13 26.69 -12.28 -27.84
N ILE A 14 26.64 -12.12 -29.16
CA ILE A 14 25.84 -12.81 -30.20
C ILE A 14 26.67 -13.99 -30.79
N PRO A 15 26.10 -14.97 -31.53
CA PRO A 15 25.94 -14.83 -32.99
C PRO A 15 24.58 -15.29 -33.56
N LEU A 16 24.23 -14.68 -34.70
CA LEU A 16 23.06 -14.90 -35.54
C LEU A 16 22.99 -16.29 -36.18
N CYS A 17 21.76 -16.79 -36.37
CA CYS A 17 21.36 -17.46 -37.62
C CYS A 17 19.86 -17.21 -37.89
N LEU A 18 19.55 -16.69 -39.09
CA LEU A 18 18.21 -16.47 -39.65
C LEU A 18 17.51 -17.85 -39.86
N SER A 19 16.19 -18.04 -39.76
CA SER A 19 15.13 -17.43 -40.58
C SER A 19 13.71 -17.90 -40.17
N LEU A 20 12.71 -17.03 -40.40
CA LEU A 20 11.27 -17.27 -40.69
C LEU A 20 10.22 -17.37 -39.54
N PHE A 21 9.35 -16.34 -39.55
CA PHE A 21 7.93 -16.22 -39.13
C PHE A 21 7.49 -16.36 -37.65
N ASN A 22 7.20 -15.18 -37.09
CA ASN A 22 6.25 -14.77 -36.03
C ASN A 22 5.19 -15.77 -35.53
N ILE A 23 5.16 -15.98 -34.21
CA ILE A 23 3.97 -15.77 -33.34
C ILE A 23 4.46 -15.15 -32.02
N ILE A 24 3.88 -14.00 -31.66
CA ILE A 24 4.09 -13.30 -30.39
C ILE A 24 3.18 -13.93 -29.33
N ILE A 25 3.73 -14.56 -28.30
CA ILE A 25 3.01 -14.89 -27.06
C ILE A 25 3.39 -13.82 -26.01
N ILE A 26 2.38 -13.11 -25.53
CA ILE A 26 2.49 -12.09 -24.49
C ILE A 26 2.73 -12.80 -23.15
N VAL A 27 3.95 -12.70 -22.63
CA VAL A 27 4.31 -13.15 -21.27
C VAL A 27 3.79 -12.13 -20.26
N ARG A 28 2.82 -12.52 -19.42
CA ARG A 28 2.45 -11.76 -18.22
C ARG A 28 3.26 -12.30 -17.03
N ALA A 29 4.34 -11.61 -16.69
CA ALA A 29 5.07 -11.85 -15.45
C ALA A 29 4.14 -11.66 -14.25
N SER A 30 3.79 -12.74 -13.55
CA SER A 30 3.13 -12.71 -12.26
C SER A 30 4.16 -13.04 -11.19
N PHE A 31 4.55 -12.04 -10.39
CA PHE A 31 5.42 -12.24 -9.24
C PHE A 31 4.73 -13.14 -8.20
N VAL A 32 5.23 -14.36 -8.02
CA VAL A 32 5.01 -15.15 -6.80
C VAL A 32 6.27 -15.04 -5.94
N GLN A 33 6.28 -14.08 -5.02
CA GLN A 33 7.24 -14.08 -3.91
C GLN A 33 6.82 -15.17 -2.92
N SER A 34 7.46 -16.34 -2.96
CA SER A 34 7.98 -17.03 -1.76
C SER A 34 8.53 -18.42 -2.08
N SER A 35 9.67 -18.73 -1.46
CA SER A 35 10.43 -19.99 -1.43
C SER A 35 11.54 -20.09 -2.48
N GLY A 36 12.74 -19.67 -2.08
CA GLY A 36 13.96 -19.81 -2.86
C GLY A 36 14.41 -21.26 -2.91
N ILE A 37 14.16 -21.94 -4.03
CA ILE A 37 14.82 -23.19 -4.43
C ILE A 37 14.83 -23.18 -5.96
N PHE A 38 16.00 -22.95 -6.58
CA PHE A 38 16.55 -23.52 -7.82
C PHE A 38 17.65 -22.61 -8.37
N SER A 39 18.83 -23.19 -8.58
CA SER A 39 19.98 -22.57 -9.25
C SER A 39 19.73 -22.48 -10.76
N GLU A 40 20.17 -21.38 -11.37
CA GLU A 40 20.13 -21.13 -12.81
C GLU A 40 20.80 -22.27 -13.60
N GLN A 41 20.03 -23.19 -14.16
CA GLN A 41 20.29 -23.83 -15.45
C GLN A 41 19.07 -24.64 -15.92
N GLN A 42 18.49 -24.18 -17.03
CA GLN A 42 17.53 -24.86 -17.91
C GLN A 42 16.19 -25.32 -17.29
N CYS A 43 15.18 -24.43 -17.37
CA CYS A 43 13.78 -24.84 -17.39
C CYS A 43 13.02 -23.96 -18.40
N LEU A 44 12.61 -24.55 -19.54
CA LEU A 44 11.73 -23.92 -20.52
C LEU A 44 10.29 -24.08 -20.05
N ILE A 45 9.71 -23.01 -19.50
CA ILE A 45 8.28 -22.95 -19.16
C ILE A 45 7.51 -22.63 -20.44
N VAL A 46 6.65 -23.53 -20.88
CA VAL A 46 5.66 -23.25 -21.93
C VAL A 46 4.35 -22.89 -21.24
N GLU A 47 4.03 -21.60 -21.15
CA GLU A 47 2.70 -21.13 -20.75
C GLU A 47 1.73 -21.31 -21.93
N ALA A 48 0.88 -22.34 -21.87
CA ALA A 48 -0.29 -22.43 -22.74
C ALA A 48 -1.49 -21.84 -22.00
N ILE A 49 -1.79 -20.56 -22.24
CA ILE A 49 -3.08 -19.96 -21.86
C ILE A 49 -4.11 -20.51 -22.84
N ILE A 50 -4.86 -21.54 -22.45
CA ILE A 50 -6.04 -21.97 -23.20
C ILE A 50 -7.13 -20.93 -22.89
N SER A 51 -7.31 -19.95 -23.78
CA SER A 51 -8.51 -19.12 -23.79
C SER A 51 -9.71 -20.02 -24.07
N ALA A 52 -10.83 -19.78 -23.37
CA ALA A 52 -12.06 -20.57 -23.48
C ALA A 52 -12.67 -20.63 -24.90
N ASP A 53 -12.14 -19.86 -25.86
CA ASP A 53 -12.61 -19.78 -27.25
C ASP A 53 -12.36 -21.06 -28.09
N SER A 54 -11.56 -22.02 -27.63
CA SER A 54 -11.26 -23.24 -28.39
C SER A 54 -12.09 -24.48 -27.98
N ILE A 55 -13.14 -24.33 -27.17
CA ILE A 55 -14.06 -25.42 -26.82
C ILE A 55 -15.38 -25.22 -27.57
N GLN A 56 -15.56 -25.89 -28.71
CA GLN A 56 -16.87 -25.96 -29.36
C GLN A 56 -17.86 -26.75 -28.49
N PRO A 57 -19.05 -26.20 -28.17
CA PRO A 57 -20.10 -26.95 -27.50
C PRO A 57 -20.87 -27.78 -28.55
N TYR A 58 -20.59 -29.08 -28.64
CA TYR A 58 -21.54 -30.02 -29.23
C TYR A 58 -22.43 -30.55 -28.09
N ILE A 59 -23.61 -29.94 -27.92
CA ILE A 59 -24.64 -30.41 -26.98
C ILE A 59 -25.78 -31.01 -27.80
N PRO A 60 -26.16 -32.26 -27.50
CA PRO A 60 -27.58 -32.59 -27.36
C PRO A 60 -27.86 -32.97 -25.90
N ASN A 61 -28.83 -32.26 -25.32
CA ASN A 61 -29.60 -32.56 -24.11
C ASN A 61 -28.82 -32.94 -22.84
N GLY A 62 -28.74 -31.95 -21.93
CA GLY A 62 -28.64 -32.16 -20.49
C GLY A 62 -27.40 -32.93 -20.03
N LYS A 63 -26.22 -32.31 -20.10
CA LYS A 63 -25.04 -32.68 -19.30
C LYS A 63 -23.98 -31.57 -19.31
N HIS A 64 -23.38 -31.39 -18.13
CA HIS A 64 -22.33 -30.47 -17.72
C HIS A 64 -21.14 -30.30 -18.70
N ALA A 65 -20.48 -29.13 -18.67
CA ALA A 65 -19.31 -28.82 -19.50
C ALA A 65 -18.14 -29.82 -19.25
N VAL A 66 -17.83 -30.63 -20.26
CA VAL A 66 -16.76 -31.64 -20.23
C VAL A 66 -15.49 -31.02 -20.81
N VAL A 67 -14.42 -30.92 -20.02
CA VAL A 67 -13.08 -30.67 -20.56
C VAL A 67 -12.66 -31.90 -21.36
N LYS A 68 -12.69 -31.79 -22.69
CA LYS A 68 -12.12 -32.78 -23.62
C LYS A 68 -10.98 -32.07 -24.35
N ILE A 69 -9.74 -32.38 -23.98
CA ILE A 69 -8.56 -31.84 -24.68
C ILE A 69 -8.51 -32.51 -26.05
N LEU A 70 -9.07 -31.85 -27.07
CA LEU A 70 -8.94 -32.24 -28.48
C LEU A 70 -7.72 -31.50 -29.04
N MET A 71 -6.61 -32.21 -29.21
CA MET A 71 -5.48 -31.71 -29.99
C MET A 71 -5.40 -32.42 -31.34
N VAL A 72 -5.11 -31.61 -32.34
CA VAL A 72 -4.82 -31.97 -33.73
C VAL A 72 -3.77 -33.08 -33.74
N LYS A 73 -4.04 -34.16 -34.48
CA LYS A 73 -3.06 -35.22 -34.74
C LYS A 73 -1.78 -34.58 -35.31
N ASP A 74 -0.64 -34.94 -34.71
CA ASP A 74 0.72 -34.80 -35.26
C ASP A 74 1.67 -33.72 -34.71
N MET A 75 1.49 -33.22 -33.47
CA MET A 75 2.63 -32.67 -32.70
C MET A 75 2.59 -33.06 -31.21
N VAL A 76 3.57 -33.88 -30.79
CA VAL A 76 3.73 -34.31 -29.39
C VAL A 76 4.52 -33.26 -28.62
N TYR A 77 3.82 -32.28 -28.04
CA TYR A 77 4.44 -31.39 -27.04
C TYR A 77 4.47 -32.08 -25.68
N ASN A 78 5.66 -32.24 -25.11
CA ASN A 78 5.85 -32.84 -23.79
C ASN A 78 5.54 -31.80 -22.69
N ILE A 79 4.25 -31.65 -22.33
CA ILE A 79 3.81 -30.68 -21.32
C ILE A 79 4.20 -31.18 -19.92
N VAL A 80 5.19 -30.53 -19.31
CA VAL A 80 5.69 -30.84 -17.95
C VAL A 80 4.94 -30.04 -16.87
N ALA A 81 4.48 -28.83 -17.18
CA ALA A 81 3.66 -28.02 -16.28
C ALA A 81 2.42 -27.53 -17.03
N LEU A 82 1.26 -27.60 -16.37
CA LEU A 82 -0.03 -27.19 -16.93
C LEU A 82 -0.76 -26.33 -15.92
N SER A 83 -1.14 -25.11 -16.32
CA SER A 83 -1.96 -24.20 -15.52
C SER A 83 -3.27 -23.89 -16.26
N ILE A 84 -4.40 -24.19 -15.63
CA ILE A 84 -5.73 -23.88 -16.14
C ILE A 84 -6.44 -23.09 -15.04
N MET A 85 -6.38 -21.76 -15.14
CA MET A 85 -6.97 -20.86 -14.16
C MET A 85 -8.06 -19.99 -14.76
N HIS A 86 -9.03 -19.57 -13.93
CA HIS A 86 -10.12 -18.66 -14.34
C HIS A 86 -11.04 -19.22 -15.44
N SER A 87 -11.05 -20.54 -15.62
CA SER A 87 -11.80 -21.22 -16.69
C SER A 87 -13.17 -21.75 -16.26
N SER A 88 -13.58 -21.50 -15.00
CA SER A 88 -14.87 -21.93 -14.43
C SER A 88 -15.14 -23.42 -14.54
N ILE A 89 -14.08 -24.21 -14.52
CA ILE A 89 -14.19 -25.67 -14.46
C ILE A 89 -14.89 -26.00 -13.15
N ALA A 90 -16.03 -26.69 -13.23
CA ALA A 90 -16.78 -27.11 -12.04
C ALA A 90 -16.49 -28.58 -11.64
N PHE A 91 -15.99 -29.38 -12.59
CA PHE A 91 -15.73 -30.81 -12.42
C PHE A 91 -14.55 -31.25 -13.29
N ILE A 92 -13.72 -32.14 -12.75
CA ILE A 92 -12.67 -32.81 -13.52
C ILE A 92 -13.11 -34.24 -13.80
N ASN A 93 -13.17 -34.60 -15.07
CA ASN A 93 -13.64 -35.91 -15.52
C ASN A 93 -12.55 -36.99 -15.42
N GLN A 94 -12.99 -38.24 -15.51
CA GLN A 94 -12.11 -39.39 -15.60
C GLN A 94 -11.10 -39.27 -16.76
N ASP A 95 -9.87 -39.75 -16.54
CA ASP A 95 -8.80 -39.91 -17.55
C ASP A 95 -8.40 -38.58 -18.24
N THR A 96 -8.76 -37.41 -17.68
CA THR A 96 -8.54 -36.07 -18.27
C THR A 96 -7.07 -35.85 -18.67
N PHE A 97 -6.12 -36.37 -17.89
CA PHE A 97 -4.69 -36.13 -18.09
C PHE A 97 -3.90 -37.36 -18.58
N LYS A 98 -4.58 -38.45 -18.98
CA LYS A 98 -4.00 -39.79 -19.18
C LYS A 98 -2.79 -39.88 -20.11
N HIS A 99 -2.76 -39.07 -21.16
CA HIS A 99 -1.71 -39.13 -22.19
C HIS A 99 -0.64 -38.03 -22.05
N HIS A 100 -0.60 -37.34 -20.91
CA HIS A 100 0.33 -36.24 -20.68
C HIS A 100 1.45 -36.60 -19.70
N ASN A 101 2.50 -35.77 -19.66
CA ASN A 101 3.66 -35.96 -18.79
C ASN A 101 3.78 -34.86 -17.73
N ILE A 102 2.64 -34.49 -17.14
CA ILE A 102 2.53 -33.33 -16.26
C ILE A 102 3.12 -33.66 -14.88
N GLN A 103 4.06 -32.83 -14.44
CA GLN A 103 4.67 -32.84 -13.12
C GLN A 103 4.10 -31.72 -12.22
N ILE A 104 3.71 -30.58 -12.79
CA ILE A 104 3.09 -29.48 -12.04
C ILE A 104 1.73 -29.19 -12.65
N LEU A 105 0.66 -29.33 -11.86
CA LEU A 105 -0.71 -29.05 -12.29
C LEU A 105 -1.31 -27.95 -11.41
N ASP A 106 -1.66 -26.84 -12.03
CA ASP A 106 -2.34 -25.72 -11.37
C ASP A 106 -3.75 -25.53 -11.94
N LEU A 107 -4.73 -25.63 -11.06
CA LEU A 107 -6.16 -25.53 -11.35
C LEU A 107 -6.81 -24.41 -10.52
N SER A 108 -6.02 -23.43 -10.11
CA SER A 108 -6.47 -22.37 -9.22
C SER A 108 -7.51 -21.44 -9.85
N ASN A 109 -8.34 -20.79 -9.05
CA ASN A 109 -9.36 -19.83 -9.51
C ASN A 109 -10.37 -20.44 -10.50
N ASN A 110 -10.88 -21.64 -10.21
CA ASN A 110 -12.00 -22.25 -10.94
C ASN A 110 -13.21 -22.42 -10.02
N GLN A 111 -14.21 -23.20 -10.44
CA GLN A 111 -15.43 -23.49 -9.67
C GLN A 111 -15.46 -24.96 -9.25
N ILE A 112 -14.30 -25.60 -9.13
CA ILE A 112 -14.21 -27.05 -8.98
C ILE A 112 -14.88 -27.43 -7.66
N ALA A 113 -16.02 -28.08 -7.75
CA ALA A 113 -16.79 -28.57 -6.62
C ALA A 113 -16.54 -30.07 -6.39
N SER A 114 -16.25 -30.82 -7.47
CA SER A 114 -15.94 -32.25 -7.39
C SER A 114 -14.86 -32.66 -8.40
N ILE A 115 -14.10 -33.69 -8.05
CA ILE A 115 -13.06 -34.29 -8.90
C ILE A 115 -13.35 -35.77 -9.00
N ASN A 116 -13.43 -36.30 -10.23
CA ASN A 116 -13.63 -37.73 -10.44
C ASN A 116 -12.45 -38.54 -9.87
N VAL A 117 -12.75 -39.70 -9.28
CA VAL A 117 -11.74 -40.60 -8.68
C VAL A 117 -10.62 -41.01 -9.65
N ASN A 118 -10.90 -41.08 -10.95
CA ASN A 118 -9.92 -41.45 -11.97
C ASN A 118 -9.42 -40.23 -12.76
N ALA A 119 -9.60 -39.00 -12.25
CA ALA A 119 -9.25 -37.79 -12.98
C ALA A 119 -7.77 -37.67 -13.33
N PHE A 120 -6.89 -38.07 -12.41
CA PHE A 120 -5.43 -37.96 -12.56
C PHE A 120 -4.77 -39.26 -13.05
N ARG A 121 -5.55 -40.19 -13.59
CA ARG A 121 -5.02 -41.42 -14.18
C ARG A 121 -4.00 -41.08 -15.28
N GLY A 122 -2.86 -41.77 -15.31
CA GLY A 122 -1.72 -41.51 -16.19
C GLY A 122 -0.64 -40.57 -15.61
N LEU A 123 -0.90 -39.95 -14.46
CA LEU A 123 0.02 -39.06 -13.74
C LEU A 123 0.60 -39.68 -12.45
N GLU A 124 0.31 -40.95 -12.17
CA GLU A 124 0.59 -41.65 -10.91
C GLU A 124 2.05 -41.53 -10.47
N ASN A 125 2.98 -41.71 -11.43
CA ASN A 125 4.43 -41.67 -11.18
C ASN A 125 5.08 -40.36 -11.63
N LYS A 126 4.30 -39.31 -11.92
CA LYS A 126 4.79 -38.09 -12.56
C LYS A 126 4.44 -36.82 -11.80
N LEU A 127 3.22 -36.71 -11.27
CA LEU A 127 2.75 -35.46 -10.67
C LEU A 127 3.46 -35.19 -9.36
N TYR A 128 4.18 -34.07 -9.32
CA TYR A 128 4.97 -33.59 -8.19
C TYR A 128 4.24 -32.51 -7.38
N GLN A 129 3.47 -31.64 -8.05
CA GLN A 129 2.70 -30.57 -7.40
C GLN A 129 1.28 -30.48 -7.98
N LEU A 130 0.30 -30.36 -7.09
CA LEU A 130 -1.09 -30.13 -7.42
C LEU A 130 -1.61 -28.89 -6.67
N THR A 131 -2.10 -27.91 -7.43
CA THR A 131 -2.63 -26.65 -6.90
C THR A 131 -4.11 -26.54 -7.26
N LEU A 132 -4.97 -26.46 -6.24
CA LEU A 132 -6.43 -26.40 -6.33
C LEU A 132 -6.97 -25.18 -5.55
N ASN A 133 -6.19 -24.10 -5.48
CA ASN A 133 -6.55 -22.94 -4.68
C ASN A 133 -7.76 -22.20 -5.26
N GLN A 134 -8.53 -21.50 -4.41
CA GLN A 134 -9.63 -20.63 -4.87
C GLN A 134 -10.64 -21.40 -5.75
N ASN A 135 -11.14 -22.52 -5.23
CA ASN A 135 -12.16 -23.37 -5.85
C ASN A 135 -13.35 -23.56 -4.89
N SER A 136 -14.33 -24.37 -5.27
CA SER A 136 -15.55 -24.63 -4.49
C SER A 136 -15.55 -25.98 -3.79
N LEU A 137 -14.38 -26.54 -3.48
CA LEU A 137 -14.27 -27.85 -2.84
C LEU A 137 -14.82 -27.79 -1.42
N THR A 138 -15.78 -28.67 -1.09
CA THR A 138 -16.33 -28.82 0.25
C THR A 138 -15.64 -29.93 1.07
N SER A 139 -14.87 -30.79 0.40
CA SER A 139 -14.07 -31.86 1.00
C SER A 139 -12.76 -32.04 0.23
N ILE A 140 -11.78 -32.69 0.86
CA ILE A 140 -10.52 -33.05 0.21
C ILE A 140 -10.79 -34.22 -0.76
N PRO A 141 -10.41 -34.12 -2.05
CA PRO A 141 -10.66 -35.17 -3.04
C PRO A 141 -9.62 -36.31 -2.92
N SER A 142 -9.48 -36.92 -1.75
CA SER A 142 -8.42 -37.88 -1.43
C SER A 142 -8.41 -39.09 -2.37
N TRP A 143 -9.58 -39.62 -2.74
CA TRP A 143 -9.69 -40.76 -3.66
C TRP A 143 -9.11 -40.49 -5.05
N ALA A 144 -9.25 -39.26 -5.57
CA ALA A 144 -8.68 -38.91 -6.87
C ALA A 144 -7.14 -38.92 -6.85
N MET A 145 -6.56 -38.71 -5.66
CA MET A 145 -5.12 -38.60 -5.44
C MET A 145 -4.49 -39.92 -4.97
N THR A 146 -5.28 -41.00 -4.85
CA THR A 146 -4.87 -42.28 -4.24
C THR A 146 -3.54 -42.82 -4.77
N TYR A 147 -3.29 -42.72 -6.07
CA TYR A 147 -2.10 -43.30 -6.71
C TYR A 147 -1.03 -42.28 -7.12
N LEU A 148 -1.09 -41.03 -6.63
CA LEU A 148 -0.10 -40.00 -6.98
C LEU A 148 1.18 -40.15 -6.15
N TYR A 149 1.98 -41.16 -6.47
CA TYR A 149 3.14 -41.59 -5.70
C TYR A 149 4.24 -40.53 -5.56
N GLN A 150 4.39 -39.64 -6.56
CA GLN A 150 5.42 -38.58 -6.56
C GLN A 150 4.92 -37.23 -6.00
N LEU A 151 3.65 -37.13 -5.62
CA LEU A 151 3.07 -35.86 -5.20
C LEU A 151 3.73 -35.40 -3.89
N ARG A 152 4.33 -34.21 -3.93
CA ARG A 152 5.04 -33.60 -2.81
C ARG A 152 4.38 -32.36 -2.26
N TYR A 153 3.71 -31.60 -3.11
CA TYR A 153 3.01 -30.35 -2.76
C TYR A 153 1.54 -30.43 -3.13
N LEU A 154 0.67 -30.19 -2.14
CA LEU A 154 -0.77 -30.08 -2.34
C LEU A 154 -1.28 -28.76 -1.76
N HIS A 155 -1.81 -27.90 -2.63
CA HIS A 155 -2.39 -26.63 -2.25
C HIS A 155 -3.92 -26.65 -2.42
N LEU A 156 -4.64 -26.42 -1.33
CA LEU A 156 -6.10 -26.40 -1.24
C LEU A 156 -6.59 -25.10 -0.56
N VAL A 157 -5.83 -24.02 -0.70
CA VAL A 157 -6.08 -22.73 -0.04
C VAL A 157 -7.32 -22.05 -0.62
N HIS A 158 -8.10 -21.34 0.21
CA HIS A 158 -9.30 -20.62 -0.23
C HIS A 158 -10.36 -21.54 -0.89
N ASN A 159 -10.67 -22.66 -0.25
CA ASN A 159 -11.80 -23.53 -0.62
C ASN A 159 -12.91 -23.45 0.44
N MET A 160 -13.95 -24.29 0.31
CA MET A 160 -15.04 -24.41 1.28
C MET A 160 -14.94 -25.68 2.13
N ILE A 161 -13.73 -26.21 2.35
CA ILE A 161 -13.54 -27.45 3.10
C ILE A 161 -13.96 -27.23 4.55
N SER A 162 -15.05 -27.87 4.97
CA SER A 162 -15.60 -27.71 6.32
C SER A 162 -15.21 -28.83 7.27
N GLU A 163 -14.93 -30.02 6.74
CA GLU A 163 -14.58 -31.20 7.51
C GLU A 163 -13.44 -32.00 6.87
N ILE A 164 -12.61 -32.62 7.71
CA ILE A 164 -11.68 -33.68 7.33
C ILE A 164 -12.08 -34.89 8.15
N LYS A 165 -12.57 -35.94 7.51
CA LYS A 165 -13.06 -37.14 8.21
C LYS A 165 -11.91 -37.95 8.79
N SER A 166 -12.21 -38.79 9.78
CA SER A 166 -11.30 -39.86 10.20
C SER A 166 -10.94 -40.72 8.98
N ASP A 167 -9.68 -41.13 8.89
CA ASP A 167 -9.19 -42.04 7.85
C ASP A 167 -9.27 -41.48 6.41
N THR A 168 -9.43 -40.16 6.22
CA THR A 168 -9.55 -39.49 4.91
C THR A 168 -8.46 -39.91 3.90
N PHE A 169 -7.25 -40.18 4.39
CA PHE A 169 -6.08 -40.54 3.58
C PHE A 169 -5.64 -42.01 3.74
N ASP A 170 -6.38 -42.86 4.45
CA ASP A 170 -5.94 -44.21 4.81
C ASP A 170 -5.71 -45.12 3.59
N GLU A 171 -6.52 -44.95 2.54
CA GLU A 171 -6.40 -45.72 1.30
C GLU A 171 -5.39 -45.12 0.31
N THR A 172 -4.90 -43.91 0.58
CA THR A 172 -4.00 -43.20 -0.35
C THR A 172 -2.55 -43.68 -0.26
N GLN A 173 -1.84 -43.67 -1.38
CA GLN A 173 -0.42 -44.05 -1.50
C GLN A 173 0.50 -42.81 -1.61
N LEU A 174 0.12 -41.70 -0.95
CA LEU A 174 0.80 -40.40 -0.97
C LEU A 174 2.09 -40.39 -0.11
N LYS A 175 3.01 -41.31 -0.40
CA LYS A 175 4.24 -41.55 0.40
C LYS A 175 5.28 -40.43 0.31
N ASN A 176 5.13 -39.49 -0.62
CA ASN A 176 6.06 -38.37 -0.82
C ASN A 176 5.43 -37.00 -0.51
N LEU A 177 4.19 -36.96 -0.02
CA LEU A 177 3.50 -35.70 0.27
C LEU A 177 4.11 -35.06 1.52
N HIS A 178 4.87 -33.97 1.31
CA HIS A 178 5.59 -33.28 2.37
C HIS A 178 4.93 -31.94 2.76
N TYR A 179 4.17 -31.33 1.85
CA TYR A 179 3.57 -30.01 2.05
C TYR A 179 2.07 -30.05 1.76
N LEU A 180 1.28 -29.68 2.76
CA LEU A 180 -0.17 -29.58 2.65
C LEU A 180 -0.65 -28.21 3.12
N HIS A 181 -1.28 -27.47 2.21
CA HIS A 181 -1.80 -26.14 2.48
C HIS A 181 -3.33 -26.12 2.44
N LEU A 182 -3.95 -25.84 3.59
CA LEU A 182 -5.40 -25.85 3.83
C LEU A 182 -5.89 -24.50 4.37
N ASP A 183 -5.13 -23.44 4.15
CA ASP A 183 -5.46 -22.10 4.65
C ASP A 183 -6.77 -21.55 4.07
N TYR A 184 -7.43 -20.66 4.81
CA TYR A 184 -8.66 -19.99 4.36
C TYR A 184 -9.77 -20.96 3.94
N ASN A 185 -9.97 -22.02 4.73
CA ASN A 185 -11.08 -22.97 4.59
C ASN A 185 -12.07 -22.78 5.77
N GLN A 186 -12.97 -23.74 5.96
CA GLN A 186 -14.02 -23.70 6.99
C GLN A 186 -13.85 -24.80 8.05
N ILE A 187 -12.65 -25.38 8.15
CA ILE A 187 -12.36 -26.53 9.02
C ILE A 187 -12.60 -26.12 10.47
N SER A 188 -13.49 -26.83 11.17
CA SER A 188 -13.81 -26.57 12.58
C SER A 188 -13.10 -27.50 13.56
N MET A 189 -12.72 -28.69 13.12
CA MET A 189 -12.03 -29.69 13.94
C MET A 189 -11.14 -30.60 13.09
N LEU A 190 -10.13 -31.20 13.72
CA LEU A 190 -9.34 -32.29 13.16
C LEU A 190 -9.56 -33.57 13.98
N PRO A 191 -10.32 -34.56 13.47
CA PRO A 191 -10.58 -35.78 14.20
C PRO A 191 -9.38 -36.74 14.17
N LYS A 192 -9.40 -37.73 15.07
CA LYS A 192 -8.40 -38.79 15.17
C LYS A 192 -8.19 -39.49 13.82
N LYS A 193 -6.92 -39.79 13.50
CA LYS A 193 -6.46 -40.41 12.25
C LYS A 193 -6.72 -39.61 10.96
N SER A 194 -7.24 -38.38 11.02
CA SER A 194 -7.54 -37.57 9.83
C SER A 194 -6.33 -37.36 8.91
N LEU A 195 -5.16 -37.02 9.47
CA LEU A 195 -3.92 -36.74 8.72
C LEU A 195 -2.74 -37.64 9.12
N LEU A 196 -2.94 -38.53 10.09
CA LEU A 196 -1.88 -39.29 10.79
C LEU A 196 -0.94 -40.07 9.87
N ARG A 197 -1.46 -40.65 8.78
CA ARG A 197 -0.68 -41.51 7.86
C ARG A 197 0.18 -40.75 6.84
N LEU A 198 -0.01 -39.45 6.71
CA LEU A 198 0.71 -38.67 5.71
C LEU A 198 2.13 -38.32 6.19
N PRO A 199 3.16 -38.35 5.34
CA PRO A 199 4.53 -38.01 5.72
C PRO A 199 4.79 -36.49 5.69
N LEU A 200 3.86 -35.67 6.20
CA LEU A 200 3.94 -34.21 6.07
C LEU A 200 5.11 -33.63 6.88
N GLN A 201 5.80 -32.66 6.30
CA GLN A 201 6.82 -31.84 6.96
C GLN A 201 6.25 -30.47 7.35
N VAL A 202 5.43 -29.90 6.47
CA VAL A 202 4.78 -28.59 6.62
C VAL A 202 3.27 -28.75 6.47
N LEU A 203 2.53 -28.28 7.46
CA LEU A 203 1.07 -28.25 7.44
C LEU A 203 0.58 -26.84 7.78
N THR A 204 -0.17 -26.22 6.87
CA THR A 204 -0.76 -24.89 7.09
C THR A 204 -2.28 -24.97 7.10
N LEU A 205 -2.87 -24.47 8.17
CA LEU A 205 -4.30 -24.51 8.49
C LEU A 205 -4.79 -23.12 8.94
N SER A 206 -4.11 -22.07 8.50
CA SER A 206 -4.41 -20.72 8.94
C SER A 206 -5.76 -20.21 8.46
N ASN A 207 -6.35 -19.26 9.18
CA ASN A 207 -7.61 -18.63 8.77
C ASN A 207 -8.76 -19.63 8.58
N ASN A 208 -8.84 -20.64 9.45
CA ASN A 208 -9.94 -21.60 9.51
C ASN A 208 -10.84 -21.29 10.73
N ARG A 209 -11.64 -22.26 11.17
CA ARG A 209 -12.53 -22.17 12.32
C ARG A 209 -12.19 -23.21 13.38
N ILE A 210 -10.94 -23.65 13.42
CA ILE A 210 -10.52 -24.78 14.24
C ILE A 210 -10.70 -24.40 15.71
N ILE A 211 -11.51 -25.18 16.41
CA ILE A 211 -11.71 -25.08 17.85
C ILE A 211 -10.88 -26.16 18.56
N GLU A 212 -10.87 -27.37 17.99
CA GLU A 212 -10.26 -28.55 18.61
C GLU A 212 -9.48 -29.41 17.59
N ILE A 213 -8.39 -30.02 18.06
CA ILE A 213 -7.60 -31.01 17.34
C ILE A 213 -7.51 -32.26 18.22
N GLU A 214 -8.04 -33.38 17.76
CA GLU A 214 -8.07 -34.62 18.53
C GLU A 214 -6.70 -35.29 18.64
N LYS A 215 -6.53 -36.14 19.67
CA LYS A 215 -5.35 -36.97 19.84
C LYS A 215 -5.16 -37.89 18.62
N LEU A 216 -3.92 -38.00 18.13
CA LEU A 216 -3.55 -38.78 16.92
C LEU A 216 -4.22 -38.27 15.62
N ALA A 217 -4.64 -37.01 15.55
CA ALA A 217 -5.09 -36.40 14.30
C ALA A 217 -3.93 -36.04 13.35
N LEU A 218 -2.82 -35.54 13.91
CA LEU A 218 -1.69 -34.97 13.16
C LEU A 218 -0.61 -36.02 12.82
N PRO A 219 0.09 -35.88 11.69
CA PRO A 219 1.21 -36.75 11.32
C PRO A 219 2.48 -36.44 12.14
N THR A 220 3.24 -37.49 12.46
CA THR A 220 4.38 -37.43 13.41
C THR A 220 5.64 -36.76 12.84
N THR A 221 5.69 -36.58 11.52
CA THR A 221 6.83 -36.02 10.77
C THR A 221 6.81 -34.49 10.66
N VAL A 222 5.72 -33.83 11.08
CA VAL A 222 5.58 -32.38 10.90
C VAL A 222 6.56 -31.63 11.79
N TRP A 223 7.37 -30.77 11.18
CA TRP A 223 8.27 -29.87 11.90
C TRP A 223 7.76 -28.43 11.92
N PHE A 224 6.87 -28.05 11.00
CA PHE A 224 6.22 -26.73 10.93
C PHE A 224 4.70 -26.88 10.87
N LEU A 225 4.02 -26.34 11.88
CA LEU A 225 2.56 -26.34 11.98
C LEU A 225 2.04 -24.91 12.13
N ASP A 226 1.28 -24.45 11.14
CA ASP A 226 0.62 -23.13 11.15
C ASP A 226 -0.88 -23.27 11.43
N LEU A 227 -1.30 -22.75 12.58
CA LEU A 227 -2.68 -22.70 13.06
C LEU A 227 -3.14 -21.26 13.32
N LYS A 228 -2.47 -20.26 12.74
CA LYS A 228 -2.79 -18.85 12.99
C LYS A 228 -4.23 -18.49 12.59
N ASN A 229 -4.83 -17.53 13.29
CA ASN A 229 -6.17 -17.01 13.04
C ASN A 229 -7.24 -18.13 12.99
N ASN A 230 -7.33 -18.91 14.07
CA ASN A 230 -8.36 -19.90 14.32
C ASN A 230 -9.11 -19.56 15.62
N LEU A 231 -9.90 -20.49 16.14
CA LEU A 231 -10.71 -20.32 17.35
C LEU A 231 -10.21 -21.16 18.52
N ILE A 232 -8.95 -21.59 18.48
CA ILE A 232 -8.33 -22.48 19.48
C ILE A 232 -8.26 -21.74 20.83
N SER A 233 -8.77 -22.38 21.87
CA SER A 233 -8.83 -21.82 23.23
C SER A 233 -7.65 -22.23 24.13
N GLU A 234 -6.92 -23.29 23.77
CA GLU A 234 -5.77 -23.79 24.53
C GLU A 234 -4.74 -24.48 23.62
N ILE A 235 -3.50 -24.63 24.08
CA ILE A 235 -2.48 -25.36 23.31
C ILE A 235 -2.89 -26.85 23.26
N PRO A 236 -3.05 -27.46 22.07
CA PRO A 236 -3.59 -28.82 21.93
C PRO A 236 -2.54 -29.90 22.23
N TYR A 237 -2.05 -29.96 23.47
CA TYR A 237 -0.92 -30.81 23.88
C TYR A 237 -1.07 -32.28 23.48
N LEU A 238 -2.24 -32.88 23.69
CA LEU A 238 -2.46 -34.31 23.39
C LEU A 238 -2.37 -34.62 21.89
N ALA A 239 -2.77 -33.68 21.03
CA ALA A 239 -2.59 -33.81 19.58
C ALA A 239 -1.13 -33.63 19.17
N LEU A 240 -0.40 -32.78 19.89
CA LEU A 240 1.00 -32.46 19.62
C LEU A 240 1.99 -33.52 20.13
N ARG A 241 1.54 -34.44 21.01
CA ARG A 241 2.39 -35.37 21.77
C ARG A 241 3.37 -36.19 20.92
N GLU A 242 2.92 -36.67 19.76
CA GLU A 242 3.70 -37.57 18.92
C GLU A 242 4.60 -36.84 17.90
N LEU A 243 4.53 -35.50 17.81
CA LEU A 243 5.30 -34.67 16.88
C LEU A 243 6.72 -34.38 17.39
N LYS A 244 7.55 -35.41 17.45
CA LYS A 244 8.93 -35.33 17.98
C LYS A 244 9.86 -34.44 17.15
N GLN A 245 9.48 -34.12 15.91
CA GLN A 245 10.26 -33.26 15.00
C GLN A 245 9.78 -31.81 14.98
N LEU A 246 8.74 -31.45 15.76
CA LEU A 246 8.18 -30.11 15.79
C LEU A 246 9.22 -29.06 16.17
N ARG A 247 9.45 -28.10 15.27
CA ARG A 247 10.35 -26.95 15.47
C ARG A 247 9.59 -25.63 15.49
N THR A 248 8.45 -25.52 14.83
CA THR A 248 7.65 -24.30 14.82
C THR A 248 6.18 -24.62 14.99
N LEU A 249 5.56 -23.95 15.96
CA LEU A 249 4.12 -23.97 16.21
C LEU A 249 3.59 -22.55 16.20
N ASP A 250 2.80 -22.22 15.18
CA ASP A 250 2.18 -20.91 15.03
C ASP A 250 0.72 -20.95 15.49
N LEU A 251 0.45 -20.35 16.66
CA LEU A 251 -0.89 -20.19 17.26
C LEU A 251 -1.29 -18.71 17.35
N GLU A 252 -0.68 -17.85 16.51
CA GLU A 252 -1.00 -16.42 16.47
C GLU A 252 -2.50 -16.17 16.24
N SER A 253 -3.04 -15.11 16.85
CA SER A 253 -4.42 -14.64 16.61
C SER A 253 -5.52 -15.68 16.92
N ASN A 254 -5.30 -16.55 17.91
CA ASN A 254 -6.31 -17.48 18.41
C ASN A 254 -7.07 -16.90 19.63
N ASN A 255 -7.81 -17.76 20.36
CA ASN A 255 -8.58 -17.39 21.54
C ASN A 255 -7.95 -17.90 22.85
N ILE A 256 -6.63 -18.12 22.87
CA ILE A 256 -5.95 -18.67 24.04
C ILE A 256 -5.97 -17.64 25.18
N THR A 257 -6.58 -18.01 26.31
CA THR A 257 -6.73 -17.12 27.48
C THR A 257 -5.69 -17.36 28.57
N GLU A 258 -5.10 -18.54 28.60
CA GLU A 258 -4.04 -18.92 29.52
C GLU A 258 -3.15 -20.01 28.91
N VAL A 259 -1.93 -20.11 29.42
CA VAL A 259 -1.01 -21.21 29.10
C VAL A 259 -0.95 -22.13 30.32
N THR A 260 -1.35 -23.39 30.13
CA THR A 260 -1.32 -24.45 31.13
C THR A 260 -0.28 -25.49 30.75
N ASN A 261 0.21 -26.27 31.71
CA ASN A 261 1.05 -27.43 31.43
C ASN A 261 0.21 -28.68 31.20
N ASN A 262 0.80 -29.66 30.53
CA ASN A 262 0.26 -31.00 30.42
C ASN A 262 1.33 -32.03 30.87
N PRO A 263 1.09 -32.77 31.96
CA PRO A 263 2.10 -33.67 32.53
C PRO A 263 2.41 -34.88 31.64
N GLU A 264 1.51 -35.25 30.72
CA GLU A 264 1.69 -36.38 29.80
C GLU A 264 2.52 -36.02 28.55
N VAL A 265 2.79 -34.73 28.32
CA VAL A 265 3.41 -34.24 27.09
C VAL A 265 4.66 -33.42 27.41
N LYS A 266 5.80 -33.83 26.85
CA LYS A 266 7.09 -33.15 26.99
C LYS A 266 7.83 -33.02 25.66
N PHE A 267 8.14 -31.78 25.28
CA PHE A 267 8.97 -31.42 24.13
C PHE A 267 10.41 -31.14 24.58
N ILE A 268 11.32 -32.04 24.19
CA ILE A 268 12.75 -31.98 24.55
C ILE A 268 13.55 -31.15 23.53
N SER A 269 13.09 -31.11 22.27
CA SER A 269 13.71 -30.35 21.19
C SER A 269 13.47 -28.83 21.33
N GLU A 270 14.35 -28.04 20.69
CA GLU A 270 14.17 -26.58 20.57
C GLU A 270 12.94 -26.31 19.68
N ILE A 271 12.02 -25.47 20.17
CA ILE A 271 10.81 -25.06 19.45
C ILE A 271 10.67 -23.54 19.40
N ASP A 272 10.14 -23.04 18.29
CA ASP A 272 9.64 -21.68 18.12
C ASP A 272 8.12 -21.70 18.32
N LEU A 273 7.66 -21.10 19.42
CA LEU A 273 6.26 -21.05 19.80
C LEU A 273 5.75 -19.62 19.64
N LYS A 274 4.79 -19.44 18.73
CA LYS A 274 4.14 -18.15 18.52
C LYS A 274 2.73 -18.15 19.09
N LEU A 275 2.51 -17.28 20.06
CA LEU A 275 1.24 -17.07 20.77
C LEU A 275 0.81 -15.60 20.69
N SER A 276 1.35 -14.86 19.73
CA SER A 276 1.05 -13.44 19.56
C SER A 276 -0.45 -13.19 19.29
N ASN A 277 -0.95 -12.02 19.68
CA ASN A 277 -2.34 -11.60 19.44
C ASN A 277 -3.42 -12.57 19.98
N ASN A 278 -3.15 -13.24 21.09
CA ASN A 278 -4.12 -14.05 21.83
C ASN A 278 -4.77 -13.22 22.97
N ARG A 279 -5.40 -13.90 23.93
CA ARG A 279 -6.10 -13.28 25.07
C ARG A 279 -5.45 -13.63 26.40
N ILE A 280 -4.16 -13.98 26.41
CA ILE A 280 -3.44 -14.44 27.60
C ILE A 280 -3.35 -13.30 28.62
N ARG A 281 -3.84 -13.53 29.84
CA ARG A 281 -3.86 -12.51 30.92
C ARG A 281 -2.76 -12.69 31.97
N HIS A 282 -2.40 -13.93 32.26
CA HIS A 282 -1.44 -14.28 33.29
C HIS A 282 -0.59 -15.46 32.83
N ILE A 283 0.70 -15.45 33.18
CA ILE A 283 1.56 -16.63 33.06
C ILE A 283 1.72 -17.23 34.46
N LYS A 284 1.02 -18.33 34.71
CA LYS A 284 0.98 -19.02 36.01
C LYS A 284 2.26 -19.84 36.25
N ASP A 285 2.39 -20.36 37.47
CA ASP A 285 3.45 -21.29 37.86
C ASP A 285 3.52 -22.46 36.88
N ASN A 286 4.72 -22.83 36.45
CA ASN A 286 4.97 -24.01 35.63
C ASN A 286 4.19 -24.01 34.29
N ALA A 287 3.72 -22.86 33.80
CA ALA A 287 2.87 -22.76 32.61
C ALA A 287 3.46 -23.46 31.37
N PHE A 288 4.80 -23.46 31.24
CA PHE A 288 5.51 -24.06 30.10
C PHE A 288 6.20 -25.38 30.42
N ASP A 289 5.80 -26.11 31.48
CA ASP A 289 6.47 -27.35 31.92
C ASP A 289 6.48 -28.48 30.88
N SER A 290 5.59 -28.42 29.88
CA SER A 290 5.59 -29.32 28.73
C SER A 290 6.74 -29.05 27.74
N PHE A 291 7.50 -27.97 27.88
CA PHE A 291 8.63 -27.63 27.01
C PHE A 291 9.94 -27.65 27.82
N GLN A 292 11.07 -27.95 27.16
CA GLN A 292 12.41 -27.84 27.77
C GLN A 292 13.28 -26.76 27.12
N LYS A 293 13.10 -26.49 25.83
CA LYS A 293 13.94 -25.58 25.04
C LYS A 293 13.11 -24.73 24.09
N PHE A 294 13.36 -23.43 24.07
CA PHE A 294 12.80 -22.51 23.08
C PHE A 294 13.90 -21.89 22.21
N GLY A 295 13.68 -21.83 20.90
CA GLY A 295 14.44 -20.93 20.04
C GLY A 295 13.92 -19.52 20.27
N ARG A 296 12.65 -19.32 19.94
CA ARG A 296 11.87 -18.10 20.19
C ARG A 296 10.53 -18.41 20.85
N LEU A 297 10.20 -17.63 21.87
CA LEU A 297 8.86 -17.60 22.45
C LEU A 297 8.24 -16.22 22.19
N ASP A 298 7.17 -16.17 21.40
CA ASP A 298 6.46 -14.93 21.08
C ASP A 298 5.11 -14.88 21.82
N LEU A 299 5.00 -14.00 22.79
CA LEU A 299 3.82 -13.73 23.61
C LEU A 299 3.31 -12.30 23.38
N SER A 300 3.74 -11.64 22.31
CA SER A 300 3.42 -10.24 22.03
C SER A 300 1.92 -10.01 21.79
N TYR A 301 1.46 -8.77 21.95
CA TYR A 301 0.05 -8.39 21.67
C TYR A 301 -0.99 -9.20 22.45
N ASN A 302 -0.67 -9.63 23.67
CA ASN A 302 -1.60 -10.30 24.58
C ASN A 302 -2.14 -9.31 25.63
N GLN A 303 -2.61 -9.81 26.77
CA GLN A 303 -3.13 -9.00 27.87
C GLN A 303 -2.38 -9.30 29.17
N ILE A 304 -1.13 -9.76 29.06
CA ILE A 304 -0.37 -10.30 30.18
C ILE A 304 -0.09 -9.17 31.16
N SER A 305 -0.63 -9.29 32.38
CA SER A 305 -0.38 -8.33 33.46
C SER A 305 0.57 -8.86 34.53
N THR A 306 0.60 -10.17 34.73
CA THR A 306 1.45 -10.85 35.72
C THR A 306 2.14 -12.08 35.14
N VAL A 307 3.38 -12.29 35.56
CA VAL A 307 4.22 -13.45 35.22
C VAL A 307 4.72 -14.06 36.53
N SER A 308 4.50 -15.36 36.74
CA SER A 308 5.02 -16.06 37.92
C SER A 308 6.54 -16.25 37.86
N GLY A 309 7.20 -16.21 39.02
CA GLY A 309 8.63 -16.52 39.17
C GLY A 309 9.01 -17.96 38.81
N THR A 310 8.05 -18.89 38.79
CA THR A 310 8.26 -20.30 38.40
C THR A 310 7.67 -20.64 37.04
N ALA A 311 7.21 -19.64 36.27
CA ALA A 311 6.56 -19.85 34.97
C ALA A 311 7.38 -20.69 33.96
N PHE A 312 8.71 -20.54 34.00
CA PHE A 312 9.65 -21.17 33.07
C PHE A 312 10.58 -22.20 33.73
N ASN A 313 10.15 -22.84 34.83
CA ASN A 313 11.04 -23.67 35.64
C ASN A 313 11.61 -24.89 34.88
N SER A 314 10.86 -25.47 33.93
CA SER A 314 11.33 -26.56 33.07
C SER A 314 12.31 -26.13 31.96
N ILE A 315 12.38 -24.83 31.64
CA ILE A 315 13.08 -24.32 30.45
C ILE A 315 14.56 -24.13 30.76
N ASN A 316 15.41 -24.98 30.19
CA ASN A 316 16.87 -24.91 30.38
C ASN A 316 17.60 -24.11 29.30
N GLN A 317 16.93 -23.83 28.17
CA GLN A 317 17.50 -23.06 27.06
C GLN A 317 16.42 -22.21 26.38
N MET A 318 16.67 -20.92 26.22
CA MET A 318 15.82 -20.01 25.45
C MET A 318 16.72 -18.97 24.76
N ARG A 319 16.57 -18.70 23.45
CA ARG A 319 17.40 -17.66 22.78
C ARG A 319 16.70 -16.30 22.74
N GLN A 320 15.40 -16.29 22.49
CA GLN A 320 14.61 -15.08 22.30
C GLN A 320 13.25 -15.16 23.00
N ILE A 321 12.85 -14.06 23.62
CA ILE A 321 11.50 -13.90 24.16
C ILE A 321 10.92 -12.53 23.76
N ASP A 322 9.71 -12.56 23.22
CA ASP A 322 8.92 -11.36 22.95
C ASP A 322 7.72 -11.31 23.89
N LEU A 323 7.69 -10.29 24.75
CA LEU A 323 6.62 -9.97 25.68
C LEU A 323 6.04 -8.58 25.39
N SER A 324 6.33 -8.00 24.21
CA SER A 324 5.91 -6.64 23.86
C SER A 324 4.40 -6.49 23.70
N TYR A 325 3.91 -5.25 23.77
CA TYR A 325 2.49 -4.92 23.60
C TYR A 325 1.59 -5.72 24.56
N ASN A 326 1.97 -5.74 25.84
CA ASN A 326 1.24 -6.39 26.94
C ASN A 326 0.92 -5.37 28.05
N LYS A 327 0.50 -5.84 29.23
CA LYS A 327 0.14 -4.99 30.38
C LYS A 327 1.06 -5.25 31.57
N ILE A 328 2.30 -5.69 31.31
CA ILE A 328 3.21 -6.15 32.37
C ILE A 328 3.67 -4.95 33.19
N VAL A 329 3.50 -5.04 34.51
CA VAL A 329 3.93 -4.00 35.47
C VAL A 329 5.23 -4.39 36.17
N HIS A 330 5.41 -5.68 36.44
CA HIS A 330 6.58 -6.24 37.11
C HIS A 330 6.79 -7.70 36.67
N ILE A 331 8.06 -8.16 36.69
CA ILE A 331 8.43 -9.56 36.50
C ILE A 331 9.28 -9.98 37.71
N PRO A 332 8.86 -10.99 38.50
CA PRO A 332 9.55 -11.43 39.71
C PRO A 332 11.00 -11.82 39.47
N THR A 333 11.83 -11.69 40.51
CA THR A 333 13.20 -12.22 40.52
C THR A 333 13.19 -13.71 40.16
N ASP A 334 14.29 -14.20 39.57
CA ASP A 334 14.50 -15.60 39.21
C ASP A 334 13.59 -16.19 38.12
N THR A 335 12.61 -15.45 37.59
CA THR A 335 11.73 -15.90 36.48
C THR A 335 12.50 -16.52 35.31
N PHE A 336 13.68 -15.97 34.99
CA PHE A 336 14.54 -16.42 33.88
C PHE A 336 15.86 -17.08 34.33
N LYS A 337 15.98 -17.52 35.60
CA LYS A 337 17.25 -18.04 36.15
C LYS A 337 17.83 -19.22 35.37
N ASN A 338 16.97 -20.15 34.91
CA ASN A 338 17.40 -21.38 34.23
C ASN A 338 17.92 -21.12 32.81
N MET A 339 17.48 -20.02 32.17
CA MET A 339 17.91 -19.60 30.83
C MET A 339 18.95 -18.47 30.85
N ALA A 340 19.48 -18.12 32.02
CA ALA A 340 20.43 -17.01 32.19
C ALA A 340 21.66 -17.05 31.27
N LYS A 341 22.11 -18.25 30.88
CA LYS A 341 23.26 -18.49 30.01
C LYS A 341 22.93 -18.61 28.52
N SER A 342 21.66 -18.58 28.13
CA SER A 342 21.23 -18.77 26.73
C SER A 342 20.39 -17.63 26.14
N LEU A 343 19.69 -16.85 26.98
CA LEU A 343 18.78 -15.79 26.51
C LEU A 343 19.56 -14.58 25.99
N LYS A 344 19.47 -14.34 24.68
CA LYS A 344 20.21 -13.30 23.96
C LYS A 344 19.39 -12.07 23.62
N TRP A 345 18.10 -12.23 23.38
CA TRP A 345 17.21 -11.14 22.96
C TRP A 345 15.92 -11.15 23.78
N MET A 346 15.57 -9.99 24.33
CA MET A 346 14.35 -9.79 25.10
C MET A 346 13.66 -8.51 24.66
N ASN A 347 12.39 -8.64 24.30
CA ASN A 347 11.54 -7.52 23.96
C ASN A 347 10.41 -7.35 24.97
N LEU A 348 10.40 -6.19 25.61
CA LEU A 348 9.41 -5.73 26.58
C LEU A 348 8.78 -4.40 26.15
N GLU A 349 8.90 -4.04 24.87
CA GLU A 349 8.33 -2.83 24.30
C GLU A 349 6.83 -2.69 24.60
N GLU A 350 6.36 -1.47 24.81
CA GLU A 350 4.93 -1.15 24.99
C GLU A 350 4.27 -2.00 26.09
N ASN A 351 4.83 -1.89 27.30
CA ASN A 351 4.31 -2.47 28.54
C ASN A 351 4.10 -1.36 29.60
N GLN A 352 3.86 -1.72 30.85
CA GLN A 352 3.58 -0.78 31.94
C GLN A 352 4.68 -0.79 33.02
N LEU A 353 5.91 -1.10 32.63
CA LEU A 353 7.05 -1.15 33.54
C LEU A 353 7.40 0.26 34.03
N HIS A 354 7.40 0.46 35.35
CA HIS A 354 7.83 1.72 35.99
C HIS A 354 9.31 1.70 36.36
N GLN A 355 9.88 0.50 36.49
CA GLN A 355 11.28 0.23 36.80
C GLN A 355 11.75 -1.00 36.01
N LEU A 356 13.07 -1.25 36.02
CA LEU A 356 13.63 -2.46 35.43
C LEU A 356 13.08 -3.73 36.13
N PRO A 357 12.75 -4.79 35.38
CA PRO A 357 12.28 -6.04 35.98
C PRO A 357 13.42 -6.77 36.70
N ASN A 358 13.20 -7.15 37.97
CA ASN A 358 14.20 -7.88 38.79
C ASN A 358 14.60 -9.23 38.18
N ALA A 359 13.75 -9.79 37.32
CA ALA A 359 14.04 -10.98 36.52
C ALA A 359 15.29 -10.87 35.62
N LEU A 360 15.80 -9.66 35.35
CA LEU A 360 17.03 -9.43 34.59
C LEU A 360 18.30 -9.77 35.37
N GLN A 361 18.26 -9.71 36.71
CA GLN A 361 19.43 -9.87 37.57
C GLN A 361 20.23 -11.16 37.33
N PRO A 362 19.62 -12.36 37.19
CA PRO A 362 20.39 -13.58 36.98
C PRO A 362 20.99 -13.69 35.57
N LEU A 363 20.51 -12.93 34.59
CA LEU A 363 20.89 -13.08 33.18
C LEU A 363 22.36 -12.72 32.94
N ARG A 364 23.05 -13.47 32.08
CA ARG A 364 24.48 -13.32 31.77
C ARG A 364 24.80 -13.48 30.28
N SER A 365 23.79 -13.49 29.42
CA SER A 365 23.97 -13.70 27.97
C SER A 365 23.10 -12.79 27.12
N LEU A 366 22.33 -11.88 27.74
CA LEU A 366 21.44 -10.97 27.04
C LEU A 366 22.26 -9.91 26.33
N GLU A 367 22.16 -9.89 25.00
CA GLU A 367 22.86 -8.98 24.11
C GLU A 367 21.96 -7.78 23.76
N ILE A 368 20.66 -8.01 23.56
CA ILE A 368 19.69 -7.00 23.14
C ILE A 368 18.52 -6.96 24.12
N LEU A 369 18.28 -5.77 24.67
CA LEU A 369 17.14 -5.48 25.55
C LEU A 369 16.34 -4.30 24.99
N ASN A 370 15.10 -4.58 24.55
CA ASN A 370 14.16 -3.55 24.13
C ASN A 370 13.12 -3.31 25.24
N MET A 371 13.07 -2.08 25.74
CA MET A 371 12.07 -1.61 26.71
C MET A 371 11.44 -0.28 26.28
N ASN A 372 11.37 -0.04 24.97
CA ASN A 372 10.72 1.14 24.43
C ASN A 372 9.24 1.24 24.88
N GLY A 373 8.68 2.45 24.98
CA GLY A 373 7.25 2.63 25.24
C GLY A 373 6.77 2.13 26.60
N ASN A 374 7.64 2.17 27.61
CA ASN A 374 7.28 1.86 28.99
C ASN A 374 7.12 3.16 29.81
N LYS A 375 7.00 3.03 31.13
CA LYS A 375 6.84 4.16 32.07
C LYS A 375 8.08 4.36 32.94
N LEU A 376 9.26 3.97 32.44
CA LEU A 376 10.50 4.04 33.20
C LEU A 376 10.87 5.49 33.52
N THR A 377 11.05 5.78 34.81
CA THR A 377 11.50 7.10 35.29
C THR A 377 12.95 7.07 35.77
N VAL A 378 13.36 5.94 36.37
CA VAL A 378 14.71 5.68 36.88
C VAL A 378 15.05 4.22 36.61
N LEU A 379 16.34 3.91 36.41
CA LEU A 379 16.85 2.56 36.22
C LEU A 379 17.70 2.16 37.42
N ASP A 380 17.44 0.99 38.00
CA ASP A 380 18.26 0.45 39.10
C ASP A 380 19.51 -0.25 38.55
N ASN A 381 20.67 0.13 39.10
CA ASN A 381 21.96 -0.40 38.74
C ASN A 381 22.12 -1.90 39.09
N ASN A 382 21.58 -2.31 40.24
CA ASN A 382 21.78 -3.66 40.76
C ASN A 382 21.04 -4.72 39.91
N THR A 383 19.89 -4.35 39.34
CA THR A 383 19.04 -5.23 38.51
C THR A 383 19.72 -5.73 37.25
N ILE A 384 20.66 -4.97 36.66
CA ILE A 384 21.30 -5.35 35.39
C ILE A 384 22.83 -5.45 35.49
N ASN A 385 23.38 -5.53 36.70
CA ASN A 385 24.84 -5.55 36.92
C ASN A 385 25.54 -6.67 36.13
N ASN A 386 24.93 -7.85 36.03
CA ASN A 386 25.45 -8.99 35.29
C ASN A 386 25.32 -8.87 33.76
N LEU A 387 24.47 -7.97 33.27
CA LEU A 387 24.26 -7.73 31.84
C LEU A 387 25.25 -6.72 31.26
N LYS A 388 25.73 -5.78 32.09
CA LYS A 388 26.65 -4.72 31.68
C LYS A 388 27.81 -5.17 30.78
N PRO A 389 28.59 -6.22 31.10
CA PRO A 389 29.75 -6.59 30.29
C PRO A 389 29.40 -7.18 28.91
N ILE A 390 28.13 -7.50 28.65
CA ILE A 390 27.71 -8.31 27.49
C ILE A 390 26.72 -7.58 26.59
N LEU A 391 25.88 -6.71 27.16
CA LEU A 391 24.83 -5.99 26.43
C LEU A 391 25.42 -5.15 25.29
N THR A 392 24.88 -5.33 24.08
CA THR A 392 25.29 -4.64 22.86
C THR A 392 24.27 -3.60 22.42
N GLU A 393 22.97 -3.82 22.68
CA GLU A 393 21.90 -2.88 22.39
C GLU A 393 20.94 -2.69 23.56
N LEU A 394 20.71 -1.43 23.92
CA LEU A 394 19.78 -1.02 24.95
C LEU A 394 18.81 0.02 24.38
N LEU A 395 17.54 -0.37 24.22
CA LEU A 395 16.51 0.49 23.66
C LEU A 395 15.55 0.92 24.79
N LEU A 396 15.52 2.22 25.05
CA LEU A 396 14.78 2.87 26.13
C LEU A 396 13.97 4.06 25.60
N ALA A 397 13.70 4.10 24.30
CA ALA A 397 12.95 5.17 23.67
C ALA A 397 11.52 5.26 24.24
N PHE A 398 10.93 6.44 24.17
CA PHE A 398 9.53 6.66 24.56
C PHE A 398 9.22 6.22 26.00
N ASN A 399 10.13 6.52 26.92
CA ASN A 399 9.94 6.34 28.35
C ASN A 399 9.76 7.71 29.05
N ARG A 400 9.90 7.77 30.38
CA ARG A 400 9.72 8.98 31.19
C ARG A 400 11.02 9.41 31.87
N LEU A 401 12.18 9.01 31.34
CA LEU A 401 13.48 9.34 31.90
C LEU A 401 13.72 10.85 31.83
N THR A 402 13.99 11.48 32.97
CA THR A 402 14.27 12.94 33.08
C THR A 402 15.75 13.25 32.92
N GLU A 403 16.60 12.24 33.04
CA GLU A 403 18.05 12.32 32.91
C GLU A 403 18.60 11.04 32.28
N ILE A 404 19.84 11.10 31.79
CA ILE A 404 20.55 9.93 31.28
C ILE A 404 20.96 9.06 32.48
N PRO A 405 20.65 7.75 32.49
CA PRO A 405 20.87 6.86 33.64
C PRO A 405 22.36 6.48 33.79
N THR A 406 23.17 7.44 34.19
CA THR A 406 24.64 7.39 34.19
C THR A 406 25.22 6.21 34.95
N HIS A 407 24.72 5.97 36.18
CA HIS A 407 25.20 4.88 37.02
C HIS A 407 24.96 3.49 36.41
N VAL A 408 23.86 3.35 35.67
CA VAL A 408 23.48 2.11 35.00
C VAL A 408 24.35 1.85 33.78
N LEU A 409 24.59 2.87 32.95
CA LEU A 409 25.44 2.77 31.76
C LEU A 409 26.92 2.55 32.11
N ASN A 410 27.35 2.97 33.30
CA ASN A 410 28.72 2.76 33.74
C ASN A 410 29.10 1.27 33.77
N GLY A 411 30.19 0.88 33.11
CA GLY A 411 30.64 -0.52 33.00
C GLY A 411 30.04 -1.31 31.84
N MET A 412 29.20 -0.71 30.98
CA MET A 412 28.66 -1.36 29.79
C MET A 412 29.67 -1.40 28.62
N SER A 413 30.72 -2.21 28.75
CA SER A 413 31.90 -2.17 27.85
C SER A 413 31.64 -2.62 26.41
N ARG A 414 30.55 -3.34 26.13
CA ARG A 414 30.18 -3.84 24.79
C ARG A 414 29.01 -3.10 24.13
N LEU A 415 28.44 -2.10 24.79
CA LEU A 415 27.26 -1.39 24.32
C LEU A 415 27.59 -0.58 23.06
N ARG A 416 26.98 -0.94 21.93
CA ARG A 416 27.18 -0.31 20.62
C ARG A 416 26.02 0.59 20.23
N HIS A 417 24.80 0.28 20.67
CA HIS A 417 23.60 1.02 20.33
C HIS A 417 22.82 1.38 21.59
N LEU A 418 22.59 2.67 21.79
CA LEU A 418 21.77 3.19 22.87
C LEU A 418 20.71 4.13 22.30
N ASP A 419 19.44 3.78 22.52
CA ASP A 419 18.31 4.64 22.17
C ASP A 419 17.64 5.18 23.43
N LEU A 420 17.73 6.49 23.63
CA LEU A 420 17.09 7.25 24.69
C LEU A 420 16.11 8.30 24.13
N SER A 421 15.71 8.16 22.87
CA SER A 421 14.84 9.12 22.19
C SER A 421 13.45 9.21 22.83
N LYS A 422 12.76 10.33 22.62
CA LYS A 422 11.39 10.58 23.09
C LYS A 422 11.22 10.37 24.61
N ASN A 423 12.25 10.67 25.39
CA ASN A 423 12.18 10.75 26.85
C ASN A 423 11.98 12.21 27.28
N ARG A 424 12.24 12.51 28.55
CA ARG A 424 12.14 13.85 29.14
C ARG A 424 13.51 14.38 29.58
N ILE A 425 14.59 13.92 28.94
CA ILE A 425 15.97 14.26 29.28
C ILE A 425 16.20 15.75 29.03
N ARG A 426 16.77 16.46 30.02
CA ARG A 426 16.97 17.92 29.96
C ARG A 426 18.42 18.34 29.76
N TYR A 427 19.39 17.53 30.18
CA TYR A 427 20.81 17.86 30.16
C TYR A 427 21.67 16.67 29.74
N VAL A 428 22.83 16.98 29.17
CA VAL A 428 23.92 16.02 28.89
C VAL A 428 25.16 16.57 29.58
N GLN A 429 25.71 15.80 30.53
CA GLN A 429 26.86 16.19 31.35
C GLN A 429 28.03 15.23 31.11
N ARG A 430 29.23 15.60 31.56
CA ARG A 430 30.39 14.72 31.54
C ARG A 430 30.08 13.41 32.27
N LEU A 431 30.60 12.31 31.73
CA LEU A 431 30.39 10.95 32.23
C LEU A 431 28.96 10.40 32.11
N ALA A 432 28.02 11.11 31.47
CA ALA A 432 26.62 10.69 31.40
C ALA A 432 26.41 9.25 30.86
N PHE A 433 27.37 8.71 30.14
CA PHE A 433 27.30 7.39 29.50
C PHE A 433 28.33 6.39 30.03
N GLY A 434 28.94 6.67 31.21
CA GLY A 434 29.86 5.77 31.91
C GLY A 434 31.31 6.24 31.97
N LYS A 435 32.06 5.73 32.97
CA LYS A 435 33.52 5.82 33.07
C LYS A 435 34.10 4.57 32.42
N PHE A 436 34.73 4.73 31.27
CA PHE A 436 35.55 3.67 30.69
C PHE A 436 36.97 3.89 31.19
N ASP A 437 37.69 2.80 31.43
CA ASP A 437 39.02 2.65 32.04
C ASP A 437 40.18 3.33 31.27
N GLY A 438 39.92 4.49 30.65
CA GLY A 438 40.83 5.19 29.77
C GLY A 438 40.69 4.80 28.29
N THR A 439 39.94 3.74 27.96
CA THR A 439 39.83 3.20 26.59
C THR A 439 38.66 3.72 25.75
N GLY A 440 37.79 4.58 26.31
CA GLY A 440 36.60 5.11 25.63
C GLY A 440 35.41 4.13 25.59
N THR A 441 34.23 4.63 25.22
CA THR A 441 33.01 3.83 25.07
C THR A 441 33.07 3.00 23.79
N SER A 442 32.41 1.84 23.74
CA SER A 442 32.17 1.08 22.49
C SER A 442 30.91 1.53 21.72
N LEU A 443 30.25 2.62 22.16
CA LEU A 443 29.06 3.16 21.52
C LEU A 443 29.38 3.64 20.10
N ILE A 444 28.61 3.12 19.14
CA ILE A 444 28.67 3.47 17.73
C ILE A 444 27.46 4.33 17.35
N LYS A 445 26.29 4.04 17.93
CA LYS A 445 25.03 4.74 17.68
C LYS A 445 24.41 5.23 18.97
N LEU A 446 24.15 6.52 19.03
CA LEU A 446 23.46 7.17 20.14
C LEU A 446 22.30 8.01 19.63
N ASN A 447 21.10 7.69 20.10
CA ASN A 447 19.88 8.43 19.77
C ASN A 447 19.33 9.13 21.02
N LEU A 448 19.27 10.46 20.97
CA LEU A 448 18.71 11.35 21.98
C LEU A 448 17.59 12.22 21.41
N ALA A 449 17.08 11.90 20.22
CA ALA A 449 16.09 12.71 19.54
C ALA A 449 14.77 12.84 20.33
N GLY A 450 14.04 13.94 20.18
CA GLY A 450 12.70 14.07 20.78
C GLY A 450 12.70 14.22 22.31
N ASN A 451 13.82 14.64 22.91
CA ASN A 451 13.94 14.92 24.34
C ASN A 451 13.67 16.42 24.63
N LEU A 452 13.98 16.86 25.85
CA LEU A 452 13.81 18.24 26.31
C LEU A 452 15.16 18.95 26.53
N ILE A 453 16.19 18.57 25.78
CA ILE A 453 17.54 19.12 25.96
C ILE A 453 17.55 20.57 25.48
N GLU A 454 17.84 21.51 26.38
CA GLU A 454 17.85 22.94 26.06
C GLU A 454 19.23 23.46 25.68
N ASN A 455 20.29 22.98 26.34
CA ASN A 455 21.66 23.38 26.08
C ASN A 455 22.63 22.21 26.37
N ILE A 456 23.76 22.20 25.68
CA ILE A 456 24.89 21.30 25.97
C ILE A 456 26.05 22.19 26.45
N THR A 457 26.08 22.52 27.73
CA THR A 457 27.03 23.49 28.31
C THR A 457 28.34 22.88 28.78
N ASP A 458 28.36 21.58 29.09
CA ASP A 458 29.54 20.89 29.59
C ASP A 458 30.50 20.54 28.44
N PRO A 459 31.76 21.01 28.45
CA PRO A 459 32.75 20.67 27.42
C PRO A 459 33.09 19.16 27.42
N GLY A 460 32.82 18.44 28.50
CA GLY A 460 33.05 17.01 28.61
C GLY A 460 31.84 16.13 28.29
N ALA A 461 30.74 16.68 27.76
CA ALA A 461 29.47 15.96 27.55
C ALA A 461 29.64 14.63 26.79
N PHE A 462 30.51 14.60 25.77
CA PHE A 462 30.80 13.41 24.95
C PHE A 462 32.27 12.94 25.04
N LEU A 463 32.98 13.32 26.11
CA LEU A 463 34.44 13.14 26.24
C LEU A 463 34.92 11.69 26.00
N TYR A 464 34.13 10.69 26.37
CA TYR A 464 34.53 9.28 26.26
C TYR A 464 33.95 8.56 25.04
N MET A 465 33.27 9.25 24.12
CA MET A 465 32.58 8.64 22.98
C MET A 465 33.39 8.61 21.68
N SER A 466 34.68 8.30 21.76
CA SER A 466 35.57 8.31 20.58
C SER A 466 35.15 7.36 19.47
N SER A 467 34.45 6.27 19.78
CA SER A 467 33.98 5.27 18.80
C SER A 467 32.67 5.63 18.10
N LEU A 468 32.04 6.76 18.47
CA LEU A 468 30.70 7.10 18.00
C LEU A 468 30.74 7.48 16.52
N ALA A 469 29.92 6.81 15.71
CA ALA A 469 29.77 7.10 14.28
C ALA A 469 28.46 7.83 13.97
N TYR A 470 27.42 7.64 14.79
CA TYR A 470 26.09 8.23 14.60
C TYR A 470 25.58 8.86 15.89
N LEU A 471 25.26 10.15 15.82
CA LEU A 471 24.67 10.91 16.90
C LEU A 471 23.40 11.63 16.42
N ASP A 472 22.27 11.33 17.06
CA ASP A 472 21.01 12.02 16.82
C ASP A 472 20.58 12.84 18.04
N LEU A 473 20.54 14.16 17.86
CA LEU A 473 20.09 15.17 18.83
C LEU A 473 18.89 15.95 18.30
N SER A 474 18.23 15.47 17.24
CA SER A 474 17.13 16.17 16.59
C SER A 474 15.88 16.29 17.46
N HIS A 475 14.97 17.19 17.11
CA HIS A 475 13.69 17.37 17.81
C HIS A 475 13.85 17.62 19.32
N ASN A 476 14.90 18.34 19.72
CA ASN A 476 15.12 18.82 21.08
C ASN A 476 14.83 20.33 21.15
N ARG A 477 15.32 21.01 22.19
CA ARG A 477 15.19 22.45 22.39
C ARG A 477 16.55 23.14 22.40
N ILE A 478 17.55 22.56 21.73
CA ILE A 478 18.95 22.96 21.86
C ILE A 478 19.13 24.37 21.30
N ARG A 479 19.53 25.32 22.14
CA ARG A 479 19.86 26.71 21.77
C ARG A 479 21.36 26.94 21.66
N TYR A 480 22.13 26.29 22.53
CA TYR A 480 23.57 26.46 22.65
C TYR A 480 24.28 25.11 22.83
N ILE A 481 25.42 24.96 22.16
CA ILE A 481 26.35 23.84 22.28
C ILE A 481 27.73 24.43 22.62
N ASN A 482 28.35 23.96 23.69
CA ASN A 482 29.68 24.38 24.11
C ASN A 482 30.73 24.03 23.05
N ASP A 483 31.68 24.93 22.83
CA ASP A 483 32.76 24.82 21.83
C ASP A 483 33.58 23.53 21.92
N ASN A 484 33.71 22.94 23.11
CA ASN A 484 34.49 21.71 23.31
C ASN A 484 33.60 20.46 23.52
N ALA A 485 32.27 20.59 23.47
CA ALA A 485 31.34 19.48 23.77
C ALA A 485 31.60 18.22 22.92
N PHE A 486 32.04 18.39 21.68
CA PHE A 486 32.30 17.32 20.72
C PHE A 486 33.80 17.09 20.45
N GLU A 487 34.69 17.59 21.30
CA GLU A 487 36.15 17.59 21.07
C GLU A 487 36.72 16.20 20.71
N ARG A 488 36.15 15.13 21.28
CA ARG A 488 36.60 13.73 21.13
C ARG A 488 35.85 12.91 20.07
N LEU A 489 34.87 13.49 19.38
CA LEU A 489 34.06 12.80 18.37
C LEU A 489 34.74 12.80 16.98
N GLU A 490 36.01 12.39 16.92
CA GLU A 490 36.81 12.47 15.67
C GLU A 490 36.32 11.51 14.59
N ASP A 491 35.77 10.35 14.98
CA ASP A 491 35.27 9.29 14.09
C ASP A 491 33.78 9.45 13.71
N LEU A 492 33.10 10.50 14.19
CA LEU A 492 31.68 10.71 13.92
C LEU A 492 31.44 10.91 12.42
N GLU A 493 30.57 10.09 11.83
CA GLU A 493 30.24 10.13 10.40
C GLU A 493 28.94 10.89 10.13
N SER A 494 27.99 10.83 11.06
CA SER A 494 26.67 11.44 10.92
C SER A 494 26.22 12.15 12.19
N LEU A 495 25.83 13.42 12.03
CA LEU A 495 25.27 14.25 13.09
C LEU A 495 23.92 14.84 12.66
N SER A 496 22.89 14.52 13.44
CA SER A 496 21.53 15.04 13.27
C SER A 496 21.22 16.05 14.37
N LEU A 497 20.96 17.29 13.97
CA LEU A 497 20.61 18.42 14.84
C LEU A 497 19.33 19.12 14.38
N GLN A 498 18.57 18.53 13.45
CA GLN A 498 17.36 19.15 12.90
C GLN A 498 16.26 19.37 13.95
N SER A 499 15.39 20.36 13.70
CA SER A 499 14.27 20.71 14.58
C SER A 499 14.73 21.04 16.01
N ASN A 500 15.68 21.96 16.13
CA ASN A 500 16.19 22.51 17.39
C ASN A 500 16.02 24.04 17.40
N GLN A 501 16.62 24.73 18.36
CA GLN A 501 16.52 26.18 18.53
C GLN A 501 17.86 26.90 18.27
N LEU A 502 18.73 26.31 17.43
CA LEU A 502 20.04 26.89 17.11
C LEU A 502 19.86 28.16 16.27
N SER A 503 20.22 29.31 16.85
CA SER A 503 20.15 30.61 16.17
C SER A 503 21.41 30.93 15.35
N GLN A 504 22.51 30.22 15.63
CA GLN A 504 23.80 30.34 14.97
C GLN A 504 24.34 28.96 14.60
N PHE A 505 25.20 28.90 13.58
CA PHE A 505 25.89 27.67 13.21
C PHE A 505 27.00 27.36 14.22
N PRO A 506 27.04 26.16 14.84
CA PRO A 506 27.98 25.83 15.93
C PRO A 506 29.38 25.46 15.40
N ILE A 507 30.06 26.39 14.70
CA ILE A 507 31.31 26.13 13.97
C ILE A 507 32.45 25.62 14.87
N THR A 508 32.58 26.19 16.07
CA THR A 508 33.61 25.85 17.07
C THR A 508 33.43 24.42 17.57
N ALA A 509 32.22 24.07 18.00
CA ALA A 509 31.87 22.73 18.49
C ALA A 509 32.08 21.63 17.44
N LEU A 510 31.82 21.93 16.16
CA LEU A 510 32.01 20.97 15.06
C LEU A 510 33.49 20.82 14.62
N GLY A 511 34.38 21.67 15.12
CA GLY A 511 35.72 21.86 14.56
C GLY A 511 36.64 20.63 14.59
N ASN A 512 36.40 19.65 15.47
CA ASN A 512 37.25 18.44 15.59
C ASN A 512 36.67 17.19 14.90
N MET A 513 35.49 17.26 14.28
CA MET A 513 34.84 16.12 13.64
C MET A 513 35.46 15.80 12.27
N LYS A 514 36.65 15.19 12.27
CA LYS A 514 37.47 14.97 11.07
C LYS A 514 36.84 14.00 10.08
N ARG A 515 35.97 13.08 10.51
CA ARG A 515 35.35 12.08 9.62
C ARG A 515 33.88 12.36 9.27
N LEU A 516 33.35 13.52 9.65
CA LEU A 516 31.94 13.86 9.44
C LEU A 516 31.61 13.88 7.94
N ARG A 517 30.62 13.07 7.55
CA ARG A 517 30.11 12.98 6.17
C ARG A 517 28.73 13.59 6.02
N TYR A 518 27.88 13.46 7.04
CA TYR A 518 26.49 13.92 7.02
C TYR A 518 26.22 14.88 8.19
N LEU A 519 25.81 16.09 7.85
CA LEU A 519 25.40 17.10 8.83
C LEU A 519 24.00 17.62 8.48
N LEU A 520 23.03 17.34 9.35
CA LEU A 520 21.64 17.75 9.21
C LEU A 520 21.29 18.80 10.26
N LEU A 521 20.95 20.01 9.80
CA LEU A 521 20.64 21.18 10.63
C LEU A 521 19.28 21.79 10.25
N ASP A 522 18.44 21.04 9.54
CA ASP A 522 17.14 21.50 9.05
C ASP A 522 16.25 22.02 10.19
N ASP A 523 15.36 22.96 9.90
CA ASP A 523 14.40 23.49 10.86
C ASP A 523 15.05 24.04 12.15
N ASN A 524 16.13 24.80 11.97
CA ASN A 524 16.74 25.60 13.03
C ASN A 524 16.69 27.09 12.64
N PRO A 525 16.50 28.02 13.59
CA PRO A 525 16.43 29.45 13.30
C PRO A 525 17.80 30.10 12.98
N ILE A 526 18.72 29.39 12.32
CA ILE A 526 20.05 29.86 11.92
C ILE A 526 19.88 31.01 10.92
N ARG A 527 20.44 32.18 11.25
CA ARG A 527 20.31 33.40 10.44
C ARG A 527 21.49 33.67 9.51
N ILE A 528 22.69 33.29 9.94
CA ILE A 528 23.95 33.60 9.26
C ILE A 528 24.85 32.36 9.29
N LEU A 529 25.51 32.07 8.17
CA LEU A 529 26.66 31.18 8.12
C LEU A 529 27.93 32.04 8.20
N PRO A 530 28.82 31.82 9.19
CA PRO A 530 30.09 32.53 9.28
C PRO A 530 30.97 32.35 8.03
N ASP A 531 31.94 33.24 7.84
CA ASP A 531 32.97 33.06 6.82
C ASP A 531 33.78 31.79 7.13
N TYR A 532 34.11 31.03 6.09
CA TYR A 532 34.88 29.78 6.17
C TYR A 532 34.22 28.68 7.03
N VAL A 533 32.87 28.62 7.05
CA VAL A 533 32.10 27.79 7.99
C VAL A 533 32.45 26.29 8.01
N LEU A 534 32.92 25.75 6.88
CA LEU A 534 33.27 24.33 6.74
C LEU A 534 34.78 24.04 6.71
N TYR A 535 35.65 25.01 7.06
CA TYR A 535 37.10 24.86 6.83
C TYR A 535 37.76 23.66 7.52
N ARG A 536 37.16 23.20 8.62
CA ARG A 536 37.60 22.03 9.39
C ARG A 536 36.91 20.71 9.00
N LEU A 537 35.78 20.76 8.28
CA LEU A 537 34.93 19.60 7.94
C LEU A 537 35.25 19.04 6.55
N ARG A 538 36.51 18.67 6.32
CA ARG A 538 37.04 18.37 4.97
C ARG A 538 36.44 17.13 4.30
N TYR A 539 35.86 16.21 5.06
CA TYR A 539 35.25 14.97 4.55
C TYR A 539 33.73 15.06 4.39
N LEU A 540 33.14 16.24 4.67
CA LEU A 540 31.69 16.42 4.60
C LEU A 540 31.21 16.19 3.18
N GLN A 541 30.26 15.26 3.03
CA GLN A 541 29.66 14.89 1.74
C GLN A 541 28.28 15.51 1.57
N ARG A 542 27.54 15.67 2.67
CA ARG A 542 26.18 16.22 2.68
C ARG A 542 25.98 17.22 3.81
N LEU A 543 25.47 18.39 3.44
CA LEU A 543 25.02 19.42 4.36
C LEU A 543 23.57 19.79 4.04
N SER A 544 22.71 19.76 5.06
CA SER A 544 21.31 20.19 4.94
C SER A 544 20.97 21.27 5.96
N LEU A 545 20.45 22.40 5.47
CA LEU A 545 20.06 23.59 6.22
C LEU A 545 18.66 24.08 5.76
N THR A 546 17.76 23.13 5.47
CA THR A 546 16.41 23.40 5.00
C THR A 546 15.58 24.12 6.07
N ARG A 547 14.66 25.01 5.71
CA ARG A 547 13.80 25.71 6.68
C ARG A 547 14.58 26.50 7.73
N THR A 548 15.74 27.03 7.35
CA THR A 548 16.51 27.97 8.17
C THR A 548 16.13 29.43 7.86
N LYS A 549 16.64 30.38 8.67
CA LYS A 549 16.45 31.82 8.49
C LYS A 549 17.61 32.50 7.76
N LEU A 550 18.40 31.73 7.00
CA LEU A 550 19.53 32.22 6.22
C LEU A 550 19.05 33.22 5.18
N GLN A 551 19.67 34.39 5.13
CA GLN A 551 19.30 35.48 4.20
C GLN A 551 20.25 35.60 3.00
N TYR A 552 21.55 35.37 3.20
CA TYR A 552 22.57 35.57 2.17
C TYR A 552 23.64 34.48 2.18
N ILE A 553 24.25 34.23 1.02
CA ILE A 553 25.46 33.41 0.85
C ILE A 553 26.54 34.24 0.15
N THR A 554 27.71 34.36 0.76
CA THR A 554 28.83 35.17 0.26
C THR A 554 29.94 34.29 -0.33
N ASN A 555 30.89 34.90 -1.03
CA ASN A 555 32.09 34.24 -1.57
C ASN A 555 33.07 33.77 -0.50
N ARG A 556 32.84 34.12 0.77
CA ARG A 556 33.63 33.67 1.92
C ARG A 556 32.95 32.56 2.70
N THR A 557 31.65 32.30 2.49
CA THR A 557 30.90 31.26 3.21
C THR A 557 31.48 29.86 2.97
N PHE A 558 31.67 29.48 1.69
CA PHE A 558 32.20 28.17 1.30
C PHE A 558 33.55 28.30 0.56
N PRO A 559 34.69 28.27 1.28
CA PRO A 559 36.00 28.29 0.65
C PRO A 559 36.26 26.95 -0.07
N GLY A 560 36.35 26.96 -1.40
CA GLY A 560 36.34 25.72 -2.20
C GLY A 560 37.36 24.64 -1.82
N HIS A 561 38.56 25.01 -1.36
CA HIS A 561 39.57 24.03 -0.92
C HIS A 561 39.17 23.24 0.33
N SER A 562 38.21 23.74 1.12
CA SER A 562 37.75 23.07 2.34
C SER A 562 36.52 22.20 2.15
N VAL A 563 35.81 22.35 1.02
CA VAL A 563 34.56 21.65 0.71
C VAL A 563 34.71 20.71 -0.48
N SER A 564 35.95 20.27 -0.75
CA SER A 564 36.30 19.46 -1.92
C SER A 564 35.65 18.08 -1.95
N ASN A 565 35.02 17.63 -0.86
CA ASN A 565 34.28 16.36 -0.81
C ASN A 565 32.76 16.52 -0.76
N LEU A 566 32.26 17.77 -0.71
CA LEU A 566 30.83 18.03 -0.59
C LEU A 566 30.13 17.71 -1.90
N ARG A 567 29.24 16.73 -1.87
CA ARG A 567 28.47 16.25 -3.03
C ARG A 567 27.04 16.77 -3.06
N SER A 568 26.45 17.01 -1.89
CA SER A 568 25.07 17.48 -1.77
C SER A 568 24.97 18.64 -0.78
N LEU A 569 24.46 19.78 -1.26
CA LEU A 569 24.19 20.97 -0.47
C LEU A 569 22.72 21.34 -0.60
N ASN A 570 21.99 21.26 0.51
CA ASN A 570 20.58 21.60 0.57
C ASN A 570 20.34 22.84 1.42
N LEU A 571 19.91 23.91 0.76
CA LEU A 571 19.61 25.22 1.32
C LEU A 571 18.13 25.62 1.04
N ALA A 572 17.26 24.64 0.81
CA ALA A 572 15.89 24.86 0.37
C ALA A 572 14.96 25.40 1.49
N PHE A 573 13.78 25.90 1.10
CA PHE A 573 12.72 26.35 2.01
C PHE A 573 13.20 27.39 3.05
N GLY A 574 14.22 28.18 2.71
CA GLY A 574 14.83 29.16 3.57
C GLY A 574 14.35 30.58 3.28
N HIS A 575 15.20 31.55 3.63
CA HIS A 575 14.93 32.98 3.45
C HIS A 575 15.97 33.65 2.54
N ILE A 576 16.70 32.86 1.75
CA ILE A 576 17.86 33.35 1.01
C ILE A 576 17.36 34.26 -0.10
N ASN A 577 17.74 35.54 -0.04
CA ASN A 577 17.38 36.55 -1.05
C ASN A 577 18.58 37.00 -1.89
N TYR A 578 19.80 36.62 -1.49
CA TYR A 578 21.03 37.03 -2.16
C TYR A 578 22.10 35.92 -2.16
N ILE A 579 22.71 35.67 -3.32
CA ILE A 579 23.88 34.79 -3.50
C ILE A 579 24.90 35.57 -4.33
N SER A 580 26.14 35.68 -3.83
CA SER A 580 27.21 36.36 -4.57
C SER A 580 27.75 35.54 -5.74
N THR A 581 28.26 36.19 -6.79
CA THR A 581 28.87 35.57 -7.99
C THR A 581 29.91 34.47 -7.75
N ALA A 582 30.65 34.52 -6.65
CA ALA A 582 31.70 33.54 -6.31
C ALA A 582 31.35 32.71 -5.05
N ALA A 583 30.07 32.62 -4.68
CA ALA A 583 29.60 31.90 -3.50
C ALA A 583 30.00 30.41 -3.49
N PHE A 584 30.03 29.78 -4.66
CA PHE A 584 30.33 28.35 -4.81
C PHE A 584 31.63 28.09 -5.59
N LYS A 585 32.56 29.05 -5.55
CA LYS A 585 33.83 28.98 -6.28
C LYS A 585 34.65 27.76 -5.83
N ASN A 586 35.13 26.97 -6.80
CA ASN A 586 35.95 25.77 -6.59
C ASN A 586 35.27 24.65 -5.78
N MET A 587 33.94 24.53 -5.84
CA MET A 587 33.18 23.40 -5.27
C MET A 587 33.00 22.27 -6.30
N ASP A 588 34.12 21.78 -6.84
CA ASP A 588 34.11 20.91 -8.03
C ASP A 588 33.42 19.56 -7.81
N SER A 589 33.38 19.04 -6.59
CA SER A 589 32.76 17.74 -6.27
C SER A 589 31.24 17.81 -6.02
N LEU A 590 30.65 18.99 -6.06
CA LEU A 590 29.22 19.16 -5.78
C LEU A 590 28.40 18.58 -6.93
N GLU A 591 27.59 17.57 -6.64
CA GLU A 591 26.72 16.87 -7.59
C GLU A 591 25.28 17.40 -7.54
N GLN A 592 24.83 17.85 -6.36
CA GLN A 592 23.47 18.32 -6.11
C GLN A 592 23.45 19.62 -5.32
N LEU A 593 22.72 20.61 -5.84
CA LEU A 593 22.49 21.89 -5.18
C LEU A 593 20.99 22.23 -5.16
N ALA A 594 20.42 22.30 -3.97
CA ALA A 594 19.02 22.67 -3.77
C ALA A 594 18.90 24.06 -3.15
N LEU A 595 18.27 24.97 -3.91
CA LEU A 595 18.01 26.36 -3.55
C LEU A 595 16.51 26.70 -3.69
N ASN A 596 15.67 25.70 -3.84
CA ASN A 596 14.24 25.88 -4.08
C ASN A 596 13.50 26.44 -2.84
N ASN A 597 12.39 27.13 -3.07
CA ASN A 597 11.55 27.77 -2.05
C ASN A 597 12.34 28.76 -1.16
N ASN A 598 13.18 29.58 -1.77
CA ASN A 598 13.84 30.71 -1.12
C ASN A 598 13.22 32.04 -1.62
N LYS A 599 13.92 33.16 -1.43
CA LYS A 599 13.46 34.51 -1.79
C LYS A 599 14.34 35.16 -2.86
N LEU A 600 15.02 34.36 -3.69
CA LEU A 600 15.90 34.88 -4.74
C LEU A 600 15.06 35.62 -5.78
N THR A 601 15.46 36.85 -6.13
CA THR A 601 14.81 37.66 -7.17
C THR A 601 15.58 37.70 -8.48
N SER A 602 16.88 37.41 -8.44
CA SER A 602 17.75 37.34 -9.61
C SER A 602 18.92 36.38 -9.36
N ILE A 603 19.58 35.96 -10.44
CA ILE A 603 20.82 35.17 -10.41
C ILE A 603 21.92 36.00 -11.07
N GLN A 604 23.01 36.25 -10.35
CA GLN A 604 24.14 37.03 -10.86
C GLN A 604 24.94 36.24 -11.91
N THR A 605 25.61 36.94 -12.82
CA THR A 605 26.49 36.36 -13.84
C THR A 605 27.57 35.47 -13.21
N LEU A 606 27.82 34.28 -13.78
CA LEU A 606 28.82 33.30 -13.39
C LEU A 606 28.65 32.64 -12.00
N THR A 607 27.51 32.86 -11.30
CA THR A 607 27.25 32.33 -9.94
C THR A 607 27.54 30.84 -9.76
N PHE A 608 27.24 30.02 -10.79
CA PHE A 608 27.37 28.57 -10.75
C PHE A 608 28.50 28.00 -11.64
N SER A 609 29.29 28.88 -12.29
CA SER A 609 30.23 28.51 -13.36
C SER A 609 31.40 27.62 -12.96
N SER A 610 31.65 27.46 -11.66
CA SER A 610 32.71 26.60 -11.12
C SER A 610 32.24 25.22 -10.68
N LEU A 611 30.96 24.87 -10.86
CA LEU A 611 30.38 23.63 -10.35
C LEU A 611 30.52 22.47 -11.35
N ARG A 612 31.76 22.03 -11.60
CA ARG A 612 32.11 21.17 -12.74
C ARG A 612 31.49 19.76 -12.76
N ASN A 613 31.11 19.21 -11.60
CA ASN A 613 30.44 17.90 -11.50
C ASN A 613 28.97 17.98 -11.10
N LEU A 614 28.38 19.18 -11.12
CA LEU A 614 26.98 19.35 -10.74
C LEU A 614 26.08 18.66 -11.76
N ARG A 615 25.19 17.80 -11.27
CA ARG A 615 24.21 17.05 -12.06
C ARG A 615 22.80 17.59 -11.85
N GLN A 616 22.50 18.09 -10.66
CA GLN A 616 21.18 18.58 -10.31
C GLN A 616 21.24 19.97 -9.68
N LEU A 617 20.50 20.90 -10.27
CA LEU A 617 20.29 22.25 -9.75
C LEU A 617 18.79 22.56 -9.70
N THR A 618 18.27 22.83 -8.51
CA THR A 618 16.89 23.31 -8.36
C THR A 618 16.85 24.69 -7.73
N LEU A 619 16.20 25.60 -8.44
CA LEU A 619 15.94 26.99 -8.07
C LEU A 619 14.43 27.25 -8.01
N ALA A 620 13.62 26.17 -7.98
CA ALA A 620 12.18 26.26 -8.09
C ALA A 620 11.54 27.00 -6.90
N GLY A 621 10.39 27.67 -7.07
CA GLY A 621 9.67 28.30 -5.95
C GLY A 621 10.36 29.53 -5.37
N ASN A 622 11.22 30.20 -6.14
CA ASN A 622 11.80 31.49 -5.78
C ASN A 622 10.96 32.64 -6.38
N ALA A 623 11.47 33.88 -6.34
CA ALA A 623 10.85 35.05 -6.93
C ALA A 623 11.64 35.57 -8.14
N ILE A 624 12.35 34.69 -8.85
CA ILE A 624 13.28 35.09 -9.91
C ILE A 624 12.48 35.65 -11.08
N ASN A 625 12.64 36.96 -11.33
CA ASN A 625 11.92 37.64 -12.42
C ASN A 625 12.80 37.92 -13.64
N MET A 626 14.13 37.86 -13.47
CA MET A 626 15.10 38.19 -14.50
C MET A 626 16.36 37.33 -14.38
N THR A 627 16.82 36.77 -15.49
CA THR A 627 18.13 36.14 -15.61
C THR A 627 19.14 37.12 -16.20
N MET A 628 20.39 37.11 -15.71
CA MET A 628 21.50 37.85 -16.32
C MET A 628 22.19 36.98 -17.38
N GLU A 629 22.98 37.59 -18.27
CA GLU A 629 23.79 36.82 -19.21
C GLU A 629 24.78 35.94 -18.44
N ARG A 630 24.93 34.70 -18.89
CA ARG A 630 25.78 33.67 -18.26
C ARG A 630 25.47 33.45 -16.77
N SER A 631 24.23 33.65 -16.34
CA SER A 631 23.85 33.41 -14.94
C SER A 631 23.90 31.92 -14.56
N ILE A 632 23.62 31.02 -15.53
CA ILE A 632 23.75 29.57 -15.41
C ILE A 632 24.61 29.10 -16.58
N SER A 633 25.93 29.14 -16.42
CA SER A 633 26.90 28.79 -17.46
C SER A 633 27.96 27.83 -16.97
N ASP A 634 28.60 27.13 -17.91
CA ASP A 634 29.83 26.36 -17.70
C ASP A 634 29.69 25.19 -16.70
N ILE A 635 28.53 24.52 -16.74
CA ILE A 635 28.20 23.34 -15.92
C ILE A 635 27.98 22.14 -16.87
N PRO A 636 29.05 21.60 -17.49
CA PRO A 636 28.91 20.65 -18.59
C PRO A 636 28.27 19.32 -18.19
N THR A 637 28.32 18.96 -16.89
CA THR A 637 27.74 17.73 -16.34
C THR A 637 26.29 17.87 -15.88
N LEU A 638 25.70 19.07 -15.97
CA LEU A 638 24.35 19.30 -15.46
C LEU A 638 23.35 18.47 -16.25
N GLU A 639 22.61 17.59 -15.59
CA GLU A 639 21.61 16.71 -16.19
C GLU A 639 20.21 17.32 -16.01
N ASN A 640 19.94 17.85 -14.81
CA ASN A 640 18.62 18.35 -14.42
C ASN A 640 18.68 19.78 -13.89
N LEU A 641 17.89 20.66 -14.51
CA LEU A 641 17.73 22.05 -14.10
C LEU A 641 16.25 22.38 -13.93
N SER A 642 15.85 22.81 -12.74
CA SER A 642 14.50 23.34 -12.49
C SER A 642 14.55 24.80 -12.05
N LEU A 643 13.83 25.62 -12.80
CA LEU A 643 13.52 27.03 -12.54
C LEU A 643 12.01 27.21 -12.35
N ALA A 644 11.28 26.14 -12.04
CA ALA A 644 9.83 26.18 -11.93
C ALA A 644 9.32 27.11 -10.83
N ARG A 645 8.06 27.55 -10.91
CA ARG A 645 7.42 28.37 -9.85
C ARG A 645 8.24 29.62 -9.52
N ASN A 646 8.68 30.32 -10.56
CA ASN A 646 9.37 31.61 -10.46
C ASN A 646 8.52 32.70 -11.15
N ARG A 647 9.10 33.84 -11.47
CA ARG A 647 8.40 34.99 -12.10
C ARG A 647 9.04 35.36 -13.44
N LEU A 648 9.65 34.40 -14.13
CA LEU A 648 10.37 34.64 -15.38
C LEU A 648 9.38 35.05 -16.47
N GLN A 649 9.54 36.26 -17.01
CA GLN A 649 8.72 36.77 -18.12
C GLN A 649 9.33 36.49 -19.49
N GLN A 650 10.67 36.40 -19.54
CA GLN A 650 11.45 36.09 -20.74
C GLN A 650 12.81 35.50 -20.34
N LEU A 651 13.44 34.75 -21.25
CA LEU A 651 14.83 34.30 -21.11
C LEU A 651 15.75 35.21 -21.93
N ARG A 652 16.80 35.76 -21.32
CA ARG A 652 17.80 36.56 -22.05
C ARG A 652 18.66 35.68 -22.95
N LYS A 653 19.20 36.27 -24.04
CA LYS A 653 20.23 35.63 -24.86
C LYS A 653 21.40 35.20 -23.96
N ALA A 654 21.94 34.01 -24.19
CA ALA A 654 23.03 33.43 -23.41
C ALA A 654 22.77 33.30 -21.88
N THR A 655 21.51 33.13 -21.45
CA THR A 655 21.21 32.74 -20.04
C THR A 655 21.87 31.40 -19.70
N PHE A 656 21.76 30.44 -20.63
CA PHE A 656 22.38 29.12 -20.57
C PHE A 656 23.57 29.06 -21.52
N VAL A 657 24.75 28.74 -20.99
CA VAL A 657 25.97 28.58 -21.80
C VAL A 657 26.70 27.31 -21.38
N ASN A 658 27.10 26.46 -22.32
CA ASN A 658 27.92 25.27 -22.07
C ASN A 658 27.28 24.28 -21.06
N LEU A 659 25.99 23.95 -21.25
CA LEU A 659 25.22 22.97 -20.46
C LEU A 659 25.01 21.68 -21.26
N ASN A 660 26.11 21.12 -21.75
CA ASN A 660 26.08 20.15 -22.85
C ASN A 660 25.37 18.84 -22.51
N ASN A 661 25.31 18.43 -21.24
CA ASN A 661 24.64 17.20 -20.81
C ASN A 661 23.22 17.43 -20.25
N LEU A 662 22.67 18.63 -20.37
CA LEU A 662 21.34 18.92 -19.82
C LEU A 662 20.29 18.08 -20.55
N GLU A 663 19.67 17.16 -19.82
CA GLU A 663 18.62 16.28 -20.34
C GLU A 663 17.24 16.79 -19.96
N GLN A 664 17.10 17.38 -18.77
CA GLN A 664 15.83 17.86 -18.21
C GLN A 664 15.89 19.34 -17.87
N LEU A 665 14.99 20.10 -18.49
CA LEU A 665 14.79 21.52 -18.22
C LEU A 665 13.33 21.77 -17.85
N ASP A 666 13.13 22.26 -16.63
CA ASP A 666 11.81 22.59 -16.09
C ASP A 666 11.71 24.11 -15.85
N LEU A 667 10.85 24.75 -16.63
CA LEU A 667 10.52 26.17 -16.61
C LEU A 667 9.03 26.38 -16.29
N SER A 668 8.35 25.36 -15.75
CA SER A 668 6.92 25.40 -15.48
C SER A 668 6.55 26.45 -14.42
N TYR A 669 5.28 26.88 -14.36
CA TYR A 669 4.80 27.86 -13.37
C TYR A 669 5.64 29.15 -13.37
N ASN A 670 5.88 29.71 -14.54
CA ASN A 670 6.52 31.01 -14.72
C ASN A 670 5.55 31.98 -15.43
N GLN A 671 6.05 33.08 -15.98
CA GLN A 671 5.26 34.10 -16.65
C GLN A 671 5.69 34.30 -18.11
N LEU A 672 6.27 33.26 -18.73
CA LEU A 672 6.82 33.34 -20.08
C LEU A 672 5.68 33.57 -21.09
N ARG A 673 5.78 34.63 -21.90
CA ARG A 673 4.82 34.90 -22.99
C ARG A 673 5.23 34.28 -24.33
N THR A 674 6.53 34.13 -24.52
CA THR A 674 7.14 33.56 -25.72
C THR A 674 8.32 32.68 -25.31
N PHE A 675 8.63 31.66 -26.10
CA PHE A 675 9.81 30.83 -25.90
C PHE A 675 10.48 30.51 -27.24
N ASP A 676 11.75 30.84 -27.39
CA ASP A 676 12.53 30.60 -28.62
C ASP A 676 13.81 29.83 -28.27
N PHE A 677 13.92 28.61 -28.79
CA PHE A 677 15.03 27.71 -28.51
C PHE A 677 16.27 28.01 -29.36
N THR A 678 16.17 28.85 -30.40
CA THR A 678 17.24 29.07 -31.39
C THR A 678 18.53 29.55 -30.73
N PHE A 679 18.44 30.52 -29.81
CA PHE A 679 19.59 31.04 -29.09
C PHE A 679 20.08 30.13 -27.96
N LEU A 680 19.31 29.10 -27.60
CA LEU A 680 19.66 28.10 -26.59
C LEU A 680 20.29 26.85 -27.20
N ALA A 681 20.05 26.60 -28.48
CA ALA A 681 20.48 25.41 -29.21
C ALA A 681 21.98 25.15 -29.15
N GLN A 682 22.79 26.21 -29.08
CA GLN A 682 24.25 26.09 -28.96
C GLN A 682 24.68 25.51 -27.60
N SER A 683 23.83 25.62 -26.57
CA SER A 683 24.13 25.24 -25.19
C SER A 683 23.33 24.03 -24.71
N LEU A 684 22.13 23.81 -25.26
CA LEU A 684 21.14 22.83 -24.79
C LEU A 684 20.98 21.66 -25.79
N VAL A 685 22.11 21.12 -26.24
CA VAL A 685 22.14 20.16 -27.36
C VAL A 685 21.56 18.79 -27.04
N ASN A 686 21.40 18.42 -25.76
CA ASN A 686 20.96 17.09 -25.33
C ASN A 686 19.63 17.09 -24.57
N VAL A 687 18.88 18.20 -24.58
CA VAL A 687 17.62 18.29 -23.84
C VAL A 687 16.60 17.31 -24.43
N LYS A 688 16.14 16.38 -23.59
CA LYS A 688 15.16 15.33 -23.91
C LYS A 688 13.80 15.63 -23.30
N HIS A 689 13.78 16.28 -22.15
CA HIS A 689 12.59 16.62 -21.39
C HIS A 689 12.52 18.12 -21.17
N LEU A 690 11.48 18.75 -21.70
CA LEU A 690 11.22 20.17 -21.55
C LEU A 690 9.82 20.39 -20.99
N ASP A 691 9.75 20.99 -19.80
CA ASP A 691 8.49 21.40 -19.19
C ASP A 691 8.37 22.93 -19.20
N LEU A 692 7.36 23.42 -19.91
CA LEU A 692 6.98 24.82 -20.06
C LEU A 692 5.54 25.07 -19.58
N SER A 693 4.96 24.12 -18.85
CA SER A 693 3.56 24.19 -18.43
C SER A 693 3.29 25.32 -17.45
N HIS A 694 2.03 25.75 -17.33
CA HIS A 694 1.64 26.85 -16.42
C HIS A 694 2.46 28.13 -16.67
N ASN A 695 2.54 28.56 -17.92
CA ASN A 695 3.11 29.84 -18.31
C ASN A 695 2.04 30.67 -19.04
N HIS A 696 2.44 31.74 -19.72
CA HIS A 696 1.56 32.55 -20.55
C HIS A 696 1.93 32.48 -22.03
N ILE A 697 2.45 31.34 -22.49
CA ILE A 697 3.04 31.21 -23.82
C ILE A 697 1.96 31.31 -24.88
N ILE A 698 2.10 32.28 -25.78
CA ILE A 698 1.24 32.49 -26.96
C ILE A 698 1.95 32.00 -28.22
N THR A 699 3.27 32.23 -28.31
CA THR A 699 4.09 31.85 -29.47
C THR A 699 5.36 31.13 -29.04
N ILE A 700 5.74 30.08 -29.76
CA ILE A 700 6.88 29.23 -29.42
C ILE A 700 7.66 28.78 -30.67
N ASP A 701 8.99 28.79 -30.59
CA ASP A 701 9.90 28.24 -31.59
C ASP A 701 10.80 27.16 -30.94
N LEU A 702 10.66 25.92 -31.43
CA LEU A 702 11.43 24.76 -30.99
C LEU A 702 12.28 24.14 -32.11
N HIS A 703 12.46 24.84 -33.25
CA HIS A 703 13.07 24.27 -34.45
C HIS A 703 14.44 23.61 -34.19
N SER A 704 15.24 24.20 -33.30
CA SER A 704 16.57 23.70 -32.98
C SER A 704 16.60 22.52 -31.98
N ALA A 705 15.48 22.21 -31.30
CA ALA A 705 15.39 21.12 -30.32
C ALA A 705 14.85 19.80 -30.92
N LYS A 706 14.50 19.81 -32.21
CA LYS A 706 13.80 18.73 -32.92
C LYS A 706 14.47 17.35 -32.92
N ARG A 707 15.80 17.30 -32.77
CA ARG A 707 16.57 16.04 -32.83
C ARG A 707 16.65 15.31 -31.49
N THR A 708 16.39 15.99 -30.38
CA THR A 708 16.67 15.45 -29.03
C THR A 708 15.45 15.34 -28.15
N LEU A 709 14.43 16.19 -28.35
CA LEU A 709 13.24 16.18 -27.49
C LEU A 709 12.44 14.89 -27.62
N MET A 710 12.19 14.26 -26.47
CA MET A 710 11.38 13.05 -26.31
C MET A 710 10.09 13.34 -25.53
N TYR A 711 10.12 14.33 -24.65
CA TYR A 711 8.99 14.78 -23.85
C TYR A 711 8.90 16.30 -23.89
N LEU A 712 7.71 16.80 -24.22
CA LEU A 712 7.40 18.23 -24.22
C LEU A 712 6.07 18.47 -23.51
N ASN A 713 6.12 19.29 -22.46
CA ASN A 713 4.92 19.74 -21.74
C ASN A 713 4.69 21.23 -21.94
N LEU A 714 3.58 21.57 -22.59
CA LEU A 714 3.10 22.91 -22.88
C LEU A 714 1.71 23.15 -22.25
N ALA A 715 1.29 22.29 -21.33
CA ALA A 715 -0.02 22.39 -20.70
C ALA A 715 -0.21 23.73 -19.96
N HIS A 716 -1.46 24.20 -19.78
CA HIS A 716 -1.75 25.44 -19.07
C HIS A 716 -0.98 26.66 -19.63
N ASN A 717 -1.14 26.92 -20.92
CA ASN A 717 -0.60 28.09 -21.62
C ASN A 717 -1.73 28.77 -22.46
N HIS A 718 -1.40 29.71 -23.33
CA HIS A 718 -2.36 30.45 -24.17
C HIS A 718 -2.14 30.20 -25.67
N LEU A 719 -1.72 28.98 -26.03
CA LEU A 719 -1.55 28.61 -27.44
C LEU A 719 -2.93 28.54 -28.11
N GLN A 720 -3.08 29.18 -29.27
CA GLN A 720 -4.36 29.24 -30.01
C GLN A 720 -4.46 28.27 -31.20
N SER A 721 -3.33 27.86 -31.76
CA SER A 721 -3.28 26.92 -32.89
C SER A 721 -2.00 26.09 -32.88
N ILE A 722 -2.05 24.88 -33.43
CA ILE A 722 -0.85 24.07 -33.72
C ILE A 722 -0.69 23.95 -35.24
N GLY A 723 0.37 24.55 -35.78
CA GLY A 723 0.70 24.53 -37.20
C GLY A 723 1.76 23.51 -37.59
N LYS A 724 1.81 23.15 -38.89
CA LYS A 724 2.77 22.15 -39.43
C LYS A 724 4.24 22.50 -39.18
N ASN A 725 4.57 23.80 -39.14
CA ASN A 725 5.95 24.26 -38.97
C ASN A 725 6.43 24.16 -37.51
N MET A 726 5.52 24.18 -36.53
CA MET A 726 5.87 24.18 -35.10
C MET A 726 6.54 22.87 -34.66
N LEU A 727 6.08 21.74 -35.20
CA LEU A 727 6.56 20.40 -34.85
C LEU A 727 7.20 19.68 -36.05
N TYR A 728 7.69 20.46 -37.02
CA TYR A 728 8.36 19.89 -38.18
C TYR A 728 9.67 19.21 -37.76
N ASP A 729 9.84 17.94 -38.15
CA ASP A 729 11.09 17.17 -38.02
C ASP A 729 11.46 16.74 -36.57
N PHE A 730 10.46 16.65 -35.68
CA PHE A 730 10.56 16.08 -34.32
C PHE A 730 10.56 14.54 -34.33
N GLY A 731 11.65 13.95 -34.79
CA GLY A 731 11.76 12.50 -34.92
C GLY A 731 11.50 11.76 -33.60
N GLN A 732 12.19 12.16 -32.51
CA GLN A 732 12.27 11.42 -31.24
C GLN A 732 11.11 11.67 -30.25
N LEU A 733 10.20 12.58 -30.56
CA LEU A 733 9.16 13.00 -29.63
C LEU A 733 8.16 11.86 -29.37
N LYS A 734 8.01 11.47 -28.10
CA LYS A 734 7.11 10.40 -27.64
C LYS A 734 5.90 10.92 -26.89
N VAL A 735 6.08 12.00 -26.13
CA VAL A 735 5.02 12.58 -25.29
C VAL A 735 4.90 14.07 -25.58
N LEU A 736 3.68 14.49 -25.89
CA LEU A 736 3.32 15.90 -26.07
C LEU A 736 2.08 16.23 -25.24
N LYS A 737 2.23 17.16 -24.28
CA LYS A 737 1.14 17.68 -23.47
C LYS A 737 0.81 19.11 -23.90
N LEU A 738 -0.44 19.33 -24.29
CA LEU A 738 -0.99 20.59 -24.76
C LEU A 738 -2.33 20.90 -24.07
N ASP A 739 -2.63 20.22 -22.96
CA ASP A 739 -3.90 20.39 -22.28
C ASP A 739 -4.03 21.78 -21.64
N HIS A 740 -5.27 22.23 -21.41
CA HIS A 740 -5.54 23.54 -20.81
C HIS A 740 -4.86 24.71 -21.57
N ASN A 741 -4.99 24.71 -22.89
CA ASN A 741 -4.62 25.83 -23.74
C ASN A 741 -5.87 26.47 -24.35
N GLU A 742 -5.68 27.40 -25.29
CA GLU A 742 -6.77 28.07 -26.01
C GLU A 742 -6.87 27.54 -27.45
N LEU A 743 -6.49 26.28 -27.70
CA LEU A 743 -6.41 25.74 -29.05
C LEU A 743 -7.79 25.66 -29.69
N ILE A 744 -8.00 26.43 -30.76
CA ILE A 744 -9.24 26.43 -31.55
C ILE A 744 -9.09 25.49 -32.76
N GLU A 745 -7.88 25.37 -33.30
CA GLU A 745 -7.56 24.51 -34.43
C GLU A 745 -6.22 23.76 -34.29
N VAL A 746 -6.18 22.57 -34.89
CA VAL A 746 -4.94 21.84 -35.18
C VAL A 746 -4.91 21.65 -36.69
N GLN A 747 -3.87 22.17 -37.35
CA GLN A 747 -3.77 22.09 -38.81
C GLN A 747 -3.64 20.63 -39.28
N SER A 748 -4.20 20.33 -40.45
CA SER A 748 -4.04 19.01 -41.09
C SER A 748 -2.57 18.64 -41.20
N ASN A 749 -2.24 17.41 -40.77
CA ASN A 749 -0.88 16.88 -40.76
C ASN A 749 0.11 17.62 -39.84
N ALA A 750 -0.36 18.39 -38.85
CA ALA A 750 0.51 19.11 -37.92
C ALA A 750 1.54 18.21 -37.22
N PHE A 751 1.14 16.97 -36.88
CA PHE A 751 2.02 15.99 -36.23
C PHE A 751 2.75 15.08 -37.21
N ALA A 752 2.65 15.28 -38.53
CA ALA A 752 3.04 14.26 -39.51
C ALA A 752 4.51 13.78 -39.43
N MET A 753 5.40 14.62 -38.89
CA MET A 753 6.81 14.31 -38.73
C MET A 753 7.15 13.66 -37.37
N CYS A 754 6.24 13.69 -36.40
CA CYS A 754 6.41 13.08 -35.07
C CYS A 754 5.97 11.61 -35.09
N LYS A 755 6.71 10.74 -35.79
CA LYS A 755 6.28 9.35 -36.04
C LYS A 755 6.22 8.47 -34.79
N TRP A 756 7.06 8.76 -33.79
CA TRP A 756 7.13 8.00 -32.52
C TRP A 756 6.30 8.64 -31.40
N LEU A 757 5.43 9.60 -31.72
CA LEU A 757 4.53 10.20 -30.75
C LEU A 757 3.49 9.17 -30.29
N THR A 758 3.66 8.65 -29.08
CA THR A 758 2.81 7.62 -28.48
C THR A 758 1.74 8.18 -27.57
N GLU A 759 2.01 9.34 -26.96
CA GLU A 759 1.08 10.02 -26.06
C GLU A 759 0.89 11.47 -26.47
N LEU A 760 -0.35 11.83 -26.75
CA LEU A 760 -0.76 13.18 -27.10
C LEU A 760 -1.96 13.58 -26.26
N ASP A 761 -1.80 14.68 -25.51
CA ASP A 761 -2.86 15.26 -24.70
C ASP A 761 -3.23 16.65 -25.22
N LEU A 762 -4.45 16.77 -25.73
CA LEU A 762 -5.06 17.98 -26.24
C LEU A 762 -6.30 18.35 -25.41
N SER A 763 -6.43 17.82 -24.20
CA SER A 763 -7.63 18.01 -23.38
C SER A 763 -7.82 19.46 -22.91
N HIS A 764 -9.03 19.83 -22.50
CA HIS A 764 -9.30 21.18 -21.97
C HIS A 764 -8.86 22.30 -22.94
N ASN A 765 -9.28 22.19 -24.20
CA ASN A 765 -9.06 23.19 -25.25
C ASN A 765 -10.40 23.59 -25.90
N HIS A 766 -10.37 24.29 -27.03
CA HIS A 766 -11.55 24.80 -27.73
C HIS A 766 -11.75 24.18 -29.12
N LEU A 767 -11.20 22.96 -29.34
CA LEU A 767 -11.27 22.29 -30.62
C LEU A 767 -12.71 21.92 -30.96
N ARG A 768 -13.17 22.28 -32.17
CA ARG A 768 -14.55 22.00 -32.63
C ARG A 768 -14.65 20.93 -33.72
N ILE A 769 -13.68 20.90 -34.63
CA ILE A 769 -13.64 19.96 -35.76
C ILE A 769 -12.21 19.43 -35.87
N LEU A 770 -12.07 18.12 -36.08
CA LEU A 770 -10.79 17.50 -36.38
C LEU A 770 -10.75 17.15 -37.86
N HIS A 771 -9.83 17.81 -38.58
CA HIS A 771 -9.72 17.69 -40.03
C HIS A 771 -9.01 16.40 -40.47
N LYS A 772 -9.23 16.02 -41.73
CA LYS A 772 -8.50 14.92 -42.39
C LYS A 772 -6.98 15.08 -42.21
N GLY A 773 -6.27 13.98 -41.97
CA GLY A 773 -4.82 13.97 -41.88
C GLY A 773 -4.22 14.24 -40.50
N THR A 774 -5.00 14.74 -39.54
CA THR A 774 -4.49 15.28 -38.26
C THR A 774 -3.61 14.27 -37.48
N PHE A 775 -4.04 13.01 -37.36
CA PHE A 775 -3.35 11.96 -36.60
C PHE A 775 -2.89 10.78 -37.46
N THR A 776 -2.62 11.01 -38.75
CA THR A 776 -2.49 9.92 -39.74
C THR A 776 -1.12 9.27 -39.86
N LYS A 777 -0.05 9.91 -39.37
CA LYS A 777 1.34 9.50 -39.67
C LYS A 777 2.09 8.90 -38.48
N GLN A 778 1.49 8.87 -37.30
CA GLN A 778 2.06 8.22 -36.12
C GLN A 778 2.02 6.72 -36.29
N ASN A 779 3.10 6.05 -35.87
CA ASN A 779 3.16 4.59 -35.88
C ASN A 779 2.07 4.01 -34.98
N ILE A 780 1.96 4.55 -33.76
CA ILE A 780 1.05 4.09 -32.74
C ILE A 780 0.86 5.17 -31.68
N TYR A 781 -0.39 5.56 -31.44
CA TYR A 781 -0.82 6.27 -30.25
C TYR A 781 -1.25 5.22 -29.23
N GLU A 782 -0.47 5.10 -28.17
CA GLU A 782 -0.88 4.37 -26.97
C GLU A 782 -2.01 5.11 -26.26
N ASN A 783 -1.90 6.45 -26.16
CA ASN A 783 -2.92 7.31 -25.56
C ASN A 783 -3.11 8.58 -26.41
N LEU A 784 -4.31 8.74 -26.96
CA LEU A 784 -4.75 9.98 -27.59
C LEU A 784 -5.90 10.60 -26.79
N ILE A 785 -5.63 11.74 -26.14
CA ILE A 785 -6.53 12.37 -25.18
C ILE A 785 -7.02 13.70 -25.75
N LEU A 786 -8.34 13.79 -25.94
CA LEU A 786 -9.06 14.93 -26.54
C LEU A 786 -10.23 15.39 -25.65
N ARG A 787 -10.25 14.97 -24.38
CA ARG A 787 -11.37 15.24 -23.47
C ARG A 787 -11.58 16.74 -23.18
N ASN A 788 -12.76 17.16 -22.76
CA ASN A 788 -13.07 18.55 -22.41
C ASN A 788 -12.70 19.53 -23.54
N ASN A 789 -13.19 19.26 -24.74
CA ASN A 789 -13.12 20.17 -25.89
C ASN A 789 -14.55 20.49 -26.35
N ALA A 790 -14.71 21.10 -27.52
CA ALA A 790 -16.00 21.39 -28.13
C ALA A 790 -16.22 20.58 -29.41
N ILE A 791 -15.65 19.36 -29.50
CA ILE A 791 -15.61 18.59 -30.75
C ILE A 791 -17.03 18.14 -31.10
N ILE A 792 -17.51 18.55 -32.28
CA ILE A 792 -18.84 18.22 -32.79
C ILE A 792 -18.77 17.04 -33.78
N SER A 793 -17.71 17.00 -34.59
CA SER A 793 -17.50 15.99 -35.64
C SER A 793 -16.01 15.73 -35.90
N LEU A 794 -15.73 14.52 -36.39
CA LEU A 794 -14.42 14.11 -36.87
C LEU A 794 -14.53 13.78 -38.36
N ASP A 795 -13.60 14.24 -39.19
CA ASP A 795 -13.60 13.97 -40.64
C ASP A 795 -13.18 12.52 -40.96
N ILE A 796 -13.54 12.04 -42.16
CA ILE A 796 -12.96 10.80 -42.70
C ILE A 796 -11.43 10.92 -42.81
N ASN A 797 -10.71 9.85 -42.48
CA ASN A 797 -9.23 9.82 -42.45
C ASN A 797 -8.61 10.83 -41.46
N THR A 798 -9.29 11.12 -40.35
CA THR A 798 -8.69 11.86 -39.23
C THR A 798 -7.52 11.10 -38.61
N PHE A 799 -7.68 9.77 -38.45
CA PHE A 799 -6.69 8.86 -37.89
C PHE A 799 -5.96 8.05 -38.98
N GLY A 800 -4.82 7.45 -38.62
CA GLY A 800 -4.06 6.56 -39.49
C GLY A 800 -4.66 5.16 -39.55
N ALA A 801 -4.00 4.27 -40.30
CA ALA A 801 -4.39 2.86 -40.39
C ALA A 801 -3.98 2.13 -39.11
N ASN A 802 -4.96 1.84 -38.24
CA ASN A 802 -4.82 1.08 -37.00
C ASN A 802 -3.71 1.59 -36.08
N ASN A 803 -3.63 2.92 -35.97
CA ASN A 803 -2.56 3.60 -35.23
C ASN A 803 -3.02 4.18 -33.89
N VAL A 804 -4.21 3.85 -33.37
CA VAL A 804 -4.71 4.34 -32.07
C VAL A 804 -5.18 3.18 -31.21
N HIS A 805 -4.62 3.04 -30.01
CA HIS A 805 -5.00 2.01 -29.03
C HIS A 805 -6.02 2.52 -28.03
N LYS A 806 -5.77 3.71 -27.45
CA LYS A 806 -6.71 4.35 -26.52
C LYS A 806 -7.08 5.73 -27.00
N LEU A 807 -8.38 5.95 -27.13
CA LEU A 807 -8.96 7.21 -27.57
C LEU A 807 -9.91 7.75 -26.50
N ASP A 808 -9.61 8.94 -26.01
CA ASP A 808 -10.43 9.63 -25.02
C ASP A 808 -11.04 10.92 -25.60
N LEU A 809 -12.33 10.87 -25.87
CA LEU A 809 -13.16 11.95 -26.39
C LEU A 809 -14.18 12.42 -25.35
N ALA A 810 -13.96 12.17 -24.06
CA ALA A 810 -14.93 12.53 -23.03
C ALA A 810 -15.22 14.04 -22.93
N TYR A 811 -16.41 14.42 -22.50
CA TYR A 811 -16.83 15.81 -22.31
C TYR A 811 -16.58 16.67 -23.57
N ASN A 812 -17.18 16.24 -24.68
CA ASN A 812 -17.19 16.94 -25.97
C ASN A 812 -18.65 17.13 -26.44
N GLU A 813 -18.85 17.58 -27.68
CA GLU A 813 -20.16 17.91 -28.23
C GLU A 813 -20.63 16.93 -29.32
N ILE A 814 -20.12 15.70 -29.27
CA ILE A 814 -20.40 14.65 -30.26
C ILE A 814 -21.86 14.20 -30.11
N LYS A 815 -22.62 14.27 -31.21
CA LYS A 815 -24.07 13.95 -31.23
C LYS A 815 -24.40 12.51 -31.62
N LYS A 816 -23.49 11.84 -32.32
CA LYS A 816 -23.62 10.45 -32.82
C LYS A 816 -22.25 9.81 -32.89
N ILE A 817 -22.18 8.48 -32.86
CA ILE A 817 -20.93 7.75 -33.03
C ILE A 817 -20.34 8.04 -34.43
N PRO A 818 -19.10 8.56 -34.52
CA PRO A 818 -18.50 8.97 -35.79
C PRO A 818 -17.85 7.77 -36.51
N GLN A 819 -18.67 6.81 -36.93
CA GLN A 819 -18.24 5.54 -37.54
C GLN A 819 -17.26 5.74 -38.72
N HIS A 820 -17.53 6.73 -39.58
CA HIS A 820 -16.69 7.04 -40.74
C HIS A 820 -15.26 7.43 -40.34
N ALA A 821 -15.07 8.09 -39.19
CA ALA A 821 -13.76 8.45 -38.68
C ALA A 821 -13.07 7.26 -38.00
N PHE A 822 -13.83 6.40 -37.31
CA PHE A 822 -13.29 5.25 -36.60
C PHE A 822 -12.92 4.06 -37.50
N SER A 823 -13.47 4.01 -38.72
CA SER A 823 -13.22 2.94 -39.70
C SER A 823 -11.72 2.62 -39.93
N SER A 824 -10.85 3.63 -39.84
CA SER A 824 -9.41 3.43 -40.04
C SER A 824 -8.67 2.86 -38.83
N ILE A 825 -9.24 2.94 -37.61
CA ILE A 825 -8.62 2.51 -36.35
C ILE A 825 -9.36 1.33 -35.68
N GLN A 826 -10.42 0.84 -36.31
CA GLN A 826 -11.30 -0.19 -35.74
C GLN A 826 -10.58 -1.47 -35.29
N ASN A 827 -9.46 -1.85 -35.93
CA ASN A 827 -8.72 -3.05 -35.56
C ASN A 827 -7.66 -2.82 -34.47
N SER A 828 -7.23 -1.57 -34.20
CA SER A 828 -6.24 -1.28 -33.15
C SER A 828 -6.87 -0.80 -31.85
N LEU A 829 -8.07 -0.22 -31.90
CA LEU A 829 -8.68 0.45 -30.76
C LEU A 829 -9.09 -0.56 -29.68
N THR A 830 -8.50 -0.43 -28.49
CA THR A 830 -8.80 -1.28 -27.32
C THR A 830 -9.61 -0.54 -26.26
N ASN A 831 -9.48 0.78 -26.16
CA ASN A 831 -10.23 1.59 -25.20
C ASN A 831 -10.80 2.84 -25.87
N LEU A 832 -12.11 3.04 -25.71
CA LEU A 832 -12.83 4.19 -26.24
C LEU A 832 -13.64 4.85 -25.11
N ASN A 833 -13.31 6.11 -24.82
CA ASN A 833 -14.04 6.91 -23.86
C ASN A 833 -14.78 8.05 -24.57
N LEU A 834 -16.11 8.00 -24.52
CA LEU A 834 -17.06 8.96 -25.06
C LEU A 834 -17.96 9.56 -23.98
N LYS A 835 -17.56 9.43 -22.70
CA LYS A 835 -18.29 9.96 -21.55
C LYS A 835 -18.67 11.44 -21.72
N GLY A 836 -19.82 11.92 -21.25
CA GLY A 836 -20.05 13.37 -21.18
C GLY A 836 -20.36 14.05 -22.53
N ASN A 837 -20.77 13.30 -23.56
CA ASN A 837 -21.10 13.85 -24.87
C ASN A 837 -22.62 14.07 -25.05
N ARG A 838 -23.07 14.38 -26.29
CA ARG A 838 -24.48 14.58 -26.64
C ARG A 838 -25.07 13.44 -27.47
N ILE A 839 -24.54 12.22 -27.31
CA ILE A 839 -25.01 11.04 -28.05
C ILE A 839 -26.43 10.70 -27.60
N ARG A 840 -27.36 10.50 -28.55
CA ARG A 840 -28.79 10.25 -28.27
C ARG A 840 -29.27 8.83 -28.52
N SER A 841 -28.64 8.10 -29.42
CA SER A 841 -29.00 6.71 -29.73
C SER A 841 -27.75 5.89 -29.94
N ILE A 842 -27.86 4.58 -29.67
CA ILE A 842 -26.84 3.59 -30.02
C ILE A 842 -27.48 2.55 -30.92
N ASN A 843 -26.88 2.36 -32.10
CA ASN A 843 -27.34 1.44 -33.13
C ASN A 843 -26.38 0.24 -33.27
N VAL A 844 -26.85 -0.85 -33.90
CA VAL A 844 -26.04 -2.09 -34.07
C VAL A 844 -24.76 -1.89 -34.90
N ASP A 845 -24.80 -0.97 -35.86
CA ASP A 845 -23.69 -0.72 -36.80
C ASP A 845 -22.70 0.35 -36.29
N ASP A 846 -23.01 1.06 -35.18
CA ASP A 846 -22.20 2.20 -34.69
C ASP A 846 -20.75 1.79 -34.36
N PHE A 847 -20.54 0.54 -33.97
CA PHE A 847 -19.23 -0.03 -33.58
C PHE A 847 -18.78 -1.18 -34.49
N ASP A 848 -19.26 -1.21 -35.74
CA ASP A 848 -18.84 -2.22 -36.71
C ASP A 848 -17.32 -2.29 -36.86
N GLY A 849 -16.78 -3.51 -36.89
CA GLY A 849 -15.34 -3.78 -37.01
C GLY A 849 -14.51 -3.58 -35.74
N MET A 850 -15.08 -3.10 -34.62
CA MET A 850 -14.36 -2.88 -33.36
C MET A 850 -14.21 -4.15 -32.51
N GLU A 851 -13.80 -5.26 -33.11
CA GLU A 851 -13.71 -6.57 -32.43
C GLU A 851 -12.67 -6.60 -31.30
N ASN A 852 -11.65 -5.75 -31.39
CA ASN A 852 -10.56 -5.65 -30.40
C ASN A 852 -10.86 -4.70 -29.23
N LEU A 853 -12.03 -4.03 -29.23
CA LEU A 853 -12.38 -3.11 -28.17
C LEU A 853 -12.61 -3.88 -26.86
N THR A 854 -11.90 -3.48 -25.80
CA THR A 854 -11.98 -4.07 -24.46
C THR A 854 -12.69 -3.17 -23.47
N GLU A 855 -12.62 -1.85 -23.64
CA GLU A 855 -13.28 -0.89 -22.77
C GLU A 855 -14.05 0.15 -23.59
N LEU A 856 -15.34 0.29 -23.30
CA LEU A 856 -16.21 1.32 -23.87
C LEU A 856 -16.92 2.09 -22.75
N ILE A 857 -16.69 3.40 -22.72
CA ILE A 857 -17.31 4.31 -21.75
C ILE A 857 -18.18 5.32 -22.49
N LEU A 858 -19.48 5.29 -22.23
CA LEU A 858 -20.52 6.17 -22.77
C LEU A 858 -21.32 6.86 -21.66
N ALA A 859 -20.81 6.85 -20.43
CA ALA A 859 -21.49 7.44 -19.29
C ALA A 859 -21.78 8.94 -19.47
N ASP A 860 -22.72 9.51 -18.71
CA ASP A 860 -23.04 10.95 -18.73
C ASP A 860 -23.35 11.49 -20.15
N ASN A 861 -24.06 10.73 -20.98
CA ASN A 861 -24.52 11.17 -22.30
C ASN A 861 -26.03 11.48 -22.27
N HIS A 862 -26.62 11.67 -23.46
CA HIS A 862 -28.05 11.92 -23.63
C HIS A 862 -28.75 10.73 -24.30
N ILE A 863 -28.26 9.50 -24.05
CA ILE A 863 -28.74 8.32 -24.76
C ILE A 863 -30.18 8.02 -24.31
N GLU A 864 -31.11 8.12 -25.24
CA GLU A 864 -32.55 7.91 -25.05
C GLU A 864 -32.99 6.52 -25.53
N ILE A 865 -32.32 5.98 -26.55
CA ILE A 865 -32.68 4.74 -27.26
C ILE A 865 -31.43 3.87 -27.49
N ILE A 866 -31.54 2.57 -27.22
CA ILE A 866 -30.53 1.56 -27.57
C ILE A 866 -31.22 0.48 -28.42
N GLU A 867 -30.71 0.23 -29.62
CA GLU A 867 -31.25 -0.79 -30.54
C GLU A 867 -30.99 -2.23 -30.07
N GLU A 868 -31.67 -3.19 -30.68
CA GLU A 868 -31.39 -4.62 -30.45
C GLU A 868 -29.94 -4.95 -30.83
N ALA A 869 -29.28 -5.75 -29.98
CA ALA A 869 -27.92 -6.24 -30.23
C ALA A 869 -26.87 -5.13 -30.48
N ALA A 870 -27.08 -3.92 -29.96
CA ALA A 870 -26.24 -2.74 -30.17
C ALA A 870 -24.75 -2.96 -29.85
N PHE A 871 -24.43 -3.89 -28.94
CA PHE A 871 -23.05 -4.18 -28.52
C PHE A 871 -22.48 -5.49 -29.09
N SER A 872 -23.18 -6.14 -30.02
CA SER A 872 -22.87 -7.50 -30.49
C SER A 872 -21.59 -7.62 -31.32
N LYS A 873 -21.01 -6.53 -31.81
CA LYS A 873 -19.80 -6.55 -32.64
C LYS A 873 -18.50 -6.57 -31.83
N MET A 874 -18.52 -6.11 -30.58
CA MET A 874 -17.33 -5.94 -29.74
C MET A 874 -17.04 -7.20 -28.92
N GLN A 875 -16.54 -8.25 -29.59
CA GLN A 875 -16.39 -9.60 -28.99
C GLN A 875 -15.34 -9.70 -27.88
N LYS A 876 -14.40 -8.76 -27.77
CA LYS A 876 -13.41 -8.71 -26.68
C LYS A 876 -13.75 -7.72 -25.57
N LEU A 877 -14.96 -7.15 -25.57
CA LEU A 877 -15.35 -6.14 -24.59
C LEU A 877 -15.34 -6.74 -23.19
N THR A 878 -14.57 -6.15 -22.28
CA THR A 878 -14.45 -6.53 -20.87
C THR A 878 -15.12 -5.52 -19.94
N LYS A 879 -15.22 -4.25 -20.37
CA LYS A 879 -15.87 -3.18 -19.61
C LYS A 879 -16.78 -2.33 -20.49
N LEU A 880 -18.02 -2.18 -20.03
CA LEU A 880 -19.02 -1.30 -20.61
C LEU A 880 -19.62 -0.41 -19.52
N ASP A 881 -19.55 0.90 -19.71
CA ASP A 881 -20.18 1.88 -18.83
C ASP A 881 -21.09 2.78 -19.63
N ILE A 882 -22.40 2.63 -19.44
CA ILE A 882 -23.44 3.48 -20.04
C ILE A 882 -24.22 4.24 -18.97
N SER A 883 -23.67 4.36 -17.75
CA SER A 883 -24.35 4.99 -16.61
C SER A 883 -24.68 6.47 -16.84
N HIS A 884 -25.65 7.01 -16.11
CA HIS A 884 -26.05 8.43 -16.17
C HIS A 884 -26.50 8.84 -17.57
N ASN A 885 -27.39 8.04 -18.17
CA ASN A 885 -28.01 8.32 -19.47
C ASN A 885 -29.54 8.27 -19.32
N PRO A 886 -30.30 9.24 -19.84
CA PRO A 886 -31.76 9.28 -19.68
C PRO A 886 -32.47 8.32 -20.64
N ILE A 887 -32.22 7.01 -20.54
CA ILE A 887 -32.79 6.02 -21.46
C ILE A 887 -34.29 5.89 -21.20
N ILE A 888 -35.09 6.33 -22.17
CA ILE A 888 -36.56 6.40 -22.07
C ILE A 888 -37.18 5.07 -22.48
N SER A 889 -36.62 4.42 -23.51
CA SER A 889 -37.11 3.16 -24.06
C SER A 889 -35.99 2.14 -24.14
N TRP A 890 -36.06 1.13 -23.26
CA TRP A 890 -35.14 0.00 -23.27
C TRP A 890 -35.62 -1.08 -24.22
N ASN A 891 -34.82 -1.44 -25.23
CA ASN A 891 -35.03 -2.67 -25.96
C ASN A 891 -34.66 -3.87 -25.06
N PRO A 892 -35.57 -4.84 -24.83
CA PRO A 892 -35.29 -6.02 -23.99
C PRO A 892 -34.08 -6.85 -24.45
N HIS A 893 -33.71 -6.74 -25.73
CA HIS A 893 -32.62 -7.45 -26.38
C HIS A 893 -31.42 -6.54 -26.72
N ALA A 894 -31.28 -5.38 -26.07
CA ALA A 894 -30.17 -4.46 -26.29
C ALA A 894 -28.77 -5.11 -26.11
N PHE A 895 -28.64 -6.04 -25.15
CA PHE A 895 -27.39 -6.78 -24.88
C PHE A 895 -27.33 -8.15 -25.56
N ARG A 896 -28.20 -8.43 -26.54
CA ARG A 896 -28.14 -9.66 -27.32
C ARG A 896 -26.79 -9.75 -28.03
N GLY A 897 -26.07 -10.85 -27.81
CA GLY A 897 -24.73 -11.03 -28.37
C GLY A 897 -23.61 -10.22 -27.70
N LEU A 898 -23.85 -9.64 -26.52
CA LEU A 898 -22.80 -9.01 -25.72
C LEU A 898 -21.65 -10.00 -25.44
N SER A 899 -20.42 -9.52 -25.55
CA SER A 899 -19.18 -10.28 -25.31
C SER A 899 -19.25 -11.18 -24.08
N ASN A 900 -18.80 -12.43 -24.22
CA ASN A 900 -18.62 -13.34 -23.08
C ASN A 900 -17.44 -12.95 -22.18
N ALA A 901 -16.53 -12.11 -22.67
CA ALA A 901 -15.42 -11.56 -21.89
C ALA A 901 -15.82 -10.36 -21.01
N ILE A 902 -17.07 -9.88 -21.09
CA ILE A 902 -17.52 -8.73 -20.28
C ILE A 902 -17.47 -9.08 -18.78
N GLU A 903 -16.67 -8.30 -18.04
CA GLU A 903 -16.50 -8.43 -16.59
C GLU A 903 -17.18 -7.29 -15.84
N ILE A 904 -17.21 -6.08 -16.42
CA ILE A 904 -17.72 -4.87 -15.77
C ILE A 904 -18.85 -4.29 -16.61
N LEU A 905 -20.04 -4.23 -16.03
CA LEU A 905 -21.21 -3.59 -16.64
C LEU A 905 -21.79 -2.55 -15.68
N ASN A 906 -21.73 -1.28 -16.08
CA ASN A 906 -22.26 -0.16 -15.31
C ASN A 906 -23.45 0.50 -16.03
N LEU A 907 -24.63 0.33 -15.44
CA LEU A 907 -25.93 0.83 -15.89
C LEU A 907 -26.56 1.78 -14.86
N ALA A 908 -25.76 2.33 -13.94
CA ALA A 908 -26.30 3.17 -12.88
C ALA A 908 -26.98 4.43 -13.44
N ASN A 909 -28.09 4.87 -12.85
CA ASN A 909 -28.82 6.08 -13.25
C ASN A 909 -29.12 6.13 -14.76
N THR A 910 -29.71 5.05 -15.27
CA THR A 910 -30.09 4.94 -16.68
C THR A 910 -31.60 4.91 -16.92
N GLY A 911 -32.40 5.17 -15.88
CA GLY A 911 -33.86 5.16 -15.96
C GLY A 911 -34.49 3.76 -16.05
N LEU A 912 -33.74 2.69 -15.73
CA LEU A 912 -34.24 1.31 -15.80
C LEU A 912 -35.45 1.09 -14.87
N PHE A 913 -36.53 0.52 -15.40
CA PHE A 913 -37.68 0.02 -14.62
C PHE A 913 -37.60 -1.50 -14.36
N SER A 914 -36.84 -2.22 -15.18
CA SER A 914 -36.53 -3.64 -15.05
C SER A 914 -35.16 -3.92 -15.65
N LEU A 915 -34.45 -4.96 -15.19
CA LEU A 915 -33.16 -5.34 -15.80
C LEU A 915 -33.36 -5.90 -17.22
N PRO A 916 -32.66 -5.39 -18.25
CA PRO A 916 -32.72 -5.93 -19.60
C PRO A 916 -32.14 -7.34 -19.66
N LYS A 917 -32.48 -8.12 -20.70
CA LYS A 917 -31.95 -9.48 -20.82
C LYS A 917 -30.45 -9.43 -21.11
N ILE A 918 -29.65 -10.02 -20.23
CA ILE A 918 -28.20 -10.13 -20.36
C ILE A 918 -27.87 -11.61 -20.54
N ASP A 919 -27.50 -11.99 -21.77
CA ASP A 919 -27.26 -13.39 -22.15
C ASP A 919 -25.82 -13.87 -21.84
N ASN A 920 -24.94 -13.01 -21.33
CA ASN A 920 -23.53 -13.34 -21.10
C ASN A 920 -23.29 -14.02 -19.74
N HIS A 921 -22.16 -14.73 -19.60
CA HIS A 921 -21.83 -15.50 -18.39
C HIS A 921 -20.61 -14.98 -17.59
N GLY A 922 -20.04 -13.85 -17.98
CA GLY A 922 -18.74 -13.35 -17.52
C GLY A 922 -18.78 -12.25 -16.47
N ILE A 923 -19.93 -11.60 -16.22
CA ILE A 923 -19.98 -10.37 -15.39
C ILE A 923 -19.50 -10.66 -13.97
N ARG A 924 -18.52 -9.85 -13.53
CA ARG A 924 -17.97 -9.82 -12.17
C ARG A 924 -18.43 -8.58 -11.40
N LEU A 925 -18.69 -7.46 -12.08
CA LEU A 925 -19.23 -6.24 -11.50
C LEU A 925 -20.45 -5.79 -12.28
N LEU A 926 -21.59 -5.76 -11.61
CA LEU A 926 -22.84 -5.21 -12.13
C LEU A 926 -23.26 -4.05 -11.23
N ASN A 927 -23.37 -2.86 -11.81
CA ASN A 927 -23.89 -1.68 -11.13
C ASN A 927 -25.18 -1.23 -11.82
N ILE A 928 -26.31 -1.36 -11.13
CA ILE A 928 -27.63 -0.91 -11.58
C ILE A 928 -28.23 0.10 -10.60
N SER A 929 -27.39 0.75 -9.79
CA SER A 929 -27.82 1.70 -8.77
C SER A 929 -28.51 2.94 -9.37
N ASN A 930 -29.24 3.70 -8.54
CA ASN A 930 -29.88 4.96 -8.92
C ASN A 930 -30.88 4.83 -10.09
N ASN A 931 -31.54 3.68 -10.22
CA ASN A 931 -32.55 3.43 -11.24
C ASN A 931 -33.97 3.39 -10.64
N LYS A 932 -34.98 2.97 -11.40
CA LYS A 932 -36.39 2.91 -10.99
C LYS A 932 -36.92 1.47 -10.91
N ILE A 933 -36.03 0.50 -10.71
CA ILE A 933 -36.38 -0.92 -10.72
C ILE A 933 -37.21 -1.23 -9.47
N GLN A 934 -38.37 -1.87 -9.66
CA GLN A 934 -39.31 -2.19 -8.58
C GLN A 934 -39.20 -3.64 -8.10
N GLU A 935 -38.90 -4.55 -9.02
CA GLU A 935 -38.79 -5.98 -8.74
C GLU A 935 -37.69 -6.61 -9.60
N MET A 936 -37.09 -7.65 -9.06
CA MET A 936 -36.10 -8.49 -9.72
C MET A 936 -36.16 -9.88 -9.09
N ASN A 937 -35.95 -10.92 -9.89
CA ASN A 937 -35.94 -12.30 -9.42
C ASN A 937 -34.63 -13.01 -9.77
N SER A 938 -34.42 -14.18 -9.16
CA SER A 938 -33.22 -15.01 -9.37
C SER A 938 -33.02 -15.45 -10.82
N ALA A 939 -34.08 -15.61 -11.61
CA ALA A 939 -34.00 -16.04 -13.01
C ALA A 939 -33.29 -15.02 -13.90
N GLN A 940 -33.37 -13.73 -13.57
CA GLN A 940 -32.68 -12.66 -14.31
C GLN A 940 -31.16 -12.65 -14.10
N LEU A 941 -30.66 -13.31 -13.05
CA LEU A 941 -29.23 -13.35 -12.69
C LEU A 941 -28.61 -14.75 -12.85
N ILE A 942 -29.38 -15.74 -13.29
CA ILE A 942 -28.98 -17.17 -13.33
C ILE A 942 -27.72 -17.42 -14.18
N ASN A 943 -27.48 -16.57 -15.16
CA ASN A 943 -26.35 -16.64 -16.08
C ASN A 943 -25.08 -15.96 -15.51
N ASN A 944 -25.18 -15.09 -14.51
CA ASN A 944 -24.08 -14.27 -13.98
C ASN A 944 -23.59 -14.74 -12.61
N ARG A 945 -23.39 -16.05 -12.43
CA ARG A 945 -22.96 -16.66 -11.16
C ARG A 945 -21.58 -16.21 -10.66
N LYS A 946 -20.76 -15.62 -11.55
CA LYS A 946 -19.42 -15.06 -11.26
C LYS A 946 -19.45 -13.65 -10.66
N LEU A 947 -20.63 -13.13 -10.37
CA LEU A 947 -20.79 -11.76 -9.89
C LEU A 947 -20.10 -11.60 -8.53
N ALA A 948 -19.03 -10.82 -8.50
CA ALA A 948 -18.26 -10.51 -7.30
C ALA A 948 -18.70 -9.18 -6.66
N THR A 949 -19.19 -8.23 -7.46
CA THR A 949 -19.72 -6.94 -6.99
C THR A 949 -21.09 -6.69 -7.60
N PHE A 950 -22.07 -6.44 -6.73
CA PHE A 950 -23.42 -6.10 -7.14
C PHE A 950 -23.91 -4.87 -6.40
N ASP A 951 -24.18 -3.80 -7.15
CA ASP A 951 -24.75 -2.57 -6.62
C ASP A 951 -26.15 -2.34 -7.17
N ILE A 952 -27.15 -2.49 -6.31
CA ILE A 952 -28.57 -2.24 -6.60
C ILE A 952 -29.11 -1.06 -5.79
N SER A 953 -28.22 -0.26 -5.19
CA SER A 953 -28.62 0.82 -4.30
C SER A 953 -29.44 1.91 -4.99
N TYR A 954 -30.30 2.62 -4.24
CA TYR A 954 -31.13 3.72 -4.74
C TYR A 954 -31.99 3.32 -5.95
N ASN A 955 -32.69 2.19 -5.84
CA ASN A 955 -33.77 1.78 -6.75
C ASN A 955 -35.13 1.91 -6.03
N ASN A 956 -36.19 1.35 -6.62
CA ASN A 956 -37.55 1.37 -6.07
C ASN A 956 -37.99 -0.02 -5.54
N PHE A 957 -37.06 -0.87 -5.12
CA PHE A 957 -37.39 -2.18 -4.57
C PHE A 957 -38.20 -2.04 -3.28
N LYS A 958 -39.48 -2.41 -3.31
CA LYS A 958 -40.35 -2.47 -2.11
C LYS A 958 -40.16 -3.76 -1.32
N GLU A 959 -39.90 -4.84 -2.04
CA GLU A 959 -39.58 -6.15 -1.52
C GLU A 959 -38.41 -6.73 -2.32
N LEU A 960 -37.64 -7.63 -1.69
CA LEU A 960 -36.60 -8.40 -2.36
C LEU A 960 -37.08 -9.85 -2.46
N ASP A 961 -36.92 -10.46 -3.64
CA ASP A 961 -37.14 -11.89 -3.81
C ASP A 961 -36.24 -12.66 -2.82
N PRO A 962 -36.80 -13.55 -1.97
CA PRO A 962 -36.03 -14.34 -1.01
C PRO A 962 -34.86 -15.12 -1.62
N GLU A 963 -34.95 -15.52 -2.89
CA GLU A 963 -33.95 -16.31 -3.60
C GLU A 963 -33.09 -15.47 -4.57
N MET A 964 -33.26 -14.14 -4.61
CA MET A 964 -32.56 -13.23 -5.53
C MET A 964 -31.04 -13.45 -5.55
N PHE A 965 -30.44 -13.68 -4.38
CA PHE A 965 -29.00 -13.84 -4.21
C PHE A 965 -28.56 -15.29 -4.06
N ALA A 966 -29.47 -16.27 -4.19
CA ALA A 966 -29.18 -17.68 -3.91
C ALA A 966 -28.04 -18.24 -4.76
N GLU A 967 -28.01 -17.89 -6.05
CA GLU A 967 -27.03 -18.39 -7.02
C GLU A 967 -25.75 -17.56 -7.10
N LEU A 968 -25.66 -16.41 -6.41
CA LEU A 968 -24.51 -15.48 -6.46
C LEU A 968 -23.43 -15.83 -5.44
N VAL A 969 -22.92 -17.06 -5.50
CA VAL A 969 -22.00 -17.61 -4.49
C VAL A 969 -20.61 -16.94 -4.49
N GLU A 970 -20.20 -16.30 -5.58
CA GLU A 970 -18.93 -15.56 -5.68
C GLU A 970 -19.03 -14.11 -5.18
N LEU A 971 -20.20 -13.67 -4.72
CA LEU A 971 -20.44 -12.28 -4.35
C LEU A 971 -19.62 -11.85 -3.14
N LYS A 972 -18.76 -10.85 -3.34
CA LYS A 972 -17.88 -10.25 -2.32
C LYS A 972 -18.36 -8.88 -1.86
N HIS A 973 -18.99 -8.11 -2.74
CA HIS A 973 -19.47 -6.77 -2.44
C HIS A 973 -20.93 -6.63 -2.83
N LEU A 974 -21.79 -6.34 -1.84
CA LEU A 974 -23.21 -6.12 -2.04
C LEU A 974 -23.62 -4.77 -1.46
N ASN A 975 -24.29 -3.97 -2.28
CA ASN A 975 -24.89 -2.71 -1.87
C ASN A 975 -26.36 -2.65 -2.26
N ILE A 976 -27.23 -2.63 -1.24
CA ILE A 976 -28.69 -2.52 -1.43
C ILE A 976 -29.27 -1.24 -0.84
N SER A 977 -28.40 -0.33 -0.39
CA SER A 977 -28.74 0.92 0.31
C SER A 977 -29.75 1.79 -0.44
N GLY A 978 -30.51 2.64 0.23
CA GLY A 978 -31.35 3.65 -0.45
C GLY A 978 -32.60 3.11 -1.15
N ASN A 979 -32.95 1.84 -0.95
CA ASN A 979 -34.18 1.26 -1.50
C ASN A 979 -35.33 1.32 -0.48
N PRO A 980 -36.59 1.49 -0.91
CA PRO A 980 -37.76 1.48 -0.04
C PRO A 980 -38.18 0.05 0.38
N VAL A 981 -37.22 -0.82 0.67
CA VAL A 981 -37.48 -2.22 1.06
C VAL A 981 -38.07 -2.25 2.46
N VAL A 982 -39.25 -2.85 2.62
CA VAL A 982 -39.96 -2.89 3.92
C VAL A 982 -39.34 -3.93 4.86
N ILE A 983 -38.93 -5.09 4.34
CA ILE A 983 -38.40 -6.20 5.14
C ILE A 983 -37.19 -6.84 4.45
N VAL A 984 -36.09 -6.98 5.19
CA VAL A 984 -34.97 -7.84 4.78
C VAL A 984 -34.93 -9.06 5.72
N THR A 985 -35.13 -10.26 5.16
CA THR A 985 -35.16 -11.52 5.93
C THR A 985 -33.83 -12.26 5.90
N ASP A 986 -33.70 -13.27 6.77
CA ASP A 986 -32.55 -14.19 6.84
C ASP A 986 -32.28 -14.95 5.53
N ARG A 987 -33.31 -15.14 4.69
CA ARG A 987 -33.17 -15.85 3.42
C ARG A 987 -32.23 -15.09 2.47
N HIS A 988 -32.30 -13.77 2.44
CA HIS A 988 -31.46 -12.93 1.57
C HIS A 988 -29.95 -13.05 1.87
N LEU A 989 -29.58 -13.34 3.12
CA LEU A 989 -28.17 -13.42 3.54
C LEU A 989 -27.63 -14.86 3.55
N ARG A 990 -28.49 -15.86 3.34
CA ARG A 990 -28.17 -17.27 3.59
C ARG A 990 -27.05 -17.81 2.71
N SER A 991 -27.02 -17.42 1.43
CA SER A 991 -26.06 -17.91 0.40
C SER A 991 -24.78 -17.07 0.30
N LEU A 992 -24.70 -15.92 0.97
CA LEU A 992 -23.66 -14.90 0.78
C LEU A 992 -22.40 -15.15 1.64
N TYR A 993 -21.87 -16.38 1.62
CA TYR A 993 -20.76 -16.77 2.49
C TYR A 993 -19.46 -16.01 2.22
N ASN A 994 -19.17 -15.73 0.95
CA ASN A 994 -17.96 -15.05 0.45
C ASN A 994 -18.02 -13.53 0.56
N LEU A 995 -19.11 -12.98 1.11
CA LEU A 995 -19.34 -11.54 1.17
C LEU A 995 -18.31 -10.88 2.09
N GLU A 996 -17.49 -9.99 1.52
CA GLU A 996 -16.49 -9.20 2.22
C GLU A 996 -17.03 -7.83 2.63
N THR A 997 -17.95 -7.26 1.84
CA THR A 997 -18.56 -5.95 2.09
C THR A 997 -20.07 -6.01 1.93
N LEU A 998 -20.78 -5.57 2.97
CA LEU A 998 -22.22 -5.39 2.95
C LEU A 998 -22.56 -3.94 3.26
N ARG A 999 -23.36 -3.33 2.38
CA ARG A 999 -23.92 -1.99 2.57
C ARG A 999 -25.44 -2.03 2.62
N LEU A 1000 -25.95 -1.71 3.81
CA LEU A 1000 -27.34 -1.57 4.18
C LEU A 1000 -27.51 -0.18 4.79
N CYS A 1001 -27.66 0.85 3.97
CA CYS A 1001 -27.71 2.23 4.47
C CYS A 1001 -28.91 2.98 3.92
N ASN A 1002 -29.38 4.01 4.61
CA ASN A 1002 -30.41 4.93 4.11
C ASN A 1002 -31.68 4.21 3.63
N MET A 1003 -32.17 3.22 4.39
CA MET A 1003 -33.36 2.46 4.02
C MET A 1003 -34.56 3.08 4.73
N GLU A 1004 -35.22 4.04 4.07
CA GLU A 1004 -36.25 4.88 4.70
C GLU A 1004 -37.46 4.06 5.17
N GLU A 1005 -37.99 3.18 4.33
CA GLU A 1005 -39.19 2.37 4.59
C GLU A 1005 -38.93 1.06 5.35
N LEU A 1006 -37.69 0.79 5.78
CA LEU A 1006 -37.33 -0.49 6.38
C LEU A 1006 -37.91 -0.63 7.78
N LEU A 1007 -38.83 -1.59 7.96
CA LEU A 1007 -39.49 -1.90 9.22
C LEU A 1007 -38.80 -3.05 9.99
N ARG A 1008 -38.13 -3.97 9.29
CA ARG A 1008 -37.50 -5.15 9.90
C ARG A 1008 -36.20 -5.55 9.20
N LEU A 1009 -35.14 -5.72 10.01
CA LEU A 1009 -33.86 -6.32 9.61
C LEU A 1009 -33.86 -7.84 9.80
N PRO A 1010 -32.88 -8.57 9.21
CA PRO A 1010 -32.67 -9.99 9.50
C PRO A 1010 -32.43 -10.21 10.99
N GLU A 1011 -32.78 -11.41 11.46
CA GLU A 1011 -32.51 -11.77 12.85
C GLU A 1011 -31.00 -11.69 13.11
N PRO A 1012 -30.54 -11.16 14.25
CA PRO A 1012 -29.12 -10.91 14.48
C PRO A 1012 -28.23 -12.15 14.31
N HIS A 1013 -28.73 -13.34 14.65
CA HIS A 1013 -28.01 -14.60 14.47
C HIS A 1013 -27.72 -14.94 13.01
N SER A 1014 -28.44 -14.37 12.05
CA SER A 1014 -28.31 -14.70 10.63
C SER A 1014 -27.07 -14.10 10.00
N PHE A 1015 -26.51 -13.04 10.59
CA PHE A 1015 -25.24 -12.46 10.19
C PHE A 1015 -24.04 -13.40 10.40
N ARG A 1016 -24.20 -14.47 11.21
CA ARG A 1016 -23.16 -15.52 11.41
C ARG A 1016 -22.73 -16.24 10.13
N HIS A 1017 -23.58 -16.20 9.09
CA HIS A 1017 -23.30 -16.82 7.80
C HIS A 1017 -22.33 -15.99 6.94
N LEU A 1018 -22.14 -14.70 7.23
CA LEU A 1018 -21.26 -13.80 6.48
C LEU A 1018 -19.80 -13.94 6.96
N ARG A 1019 -19.23 -15.13 6.71
CA ARG A 1019 -17.96 -15.61 7.29
C ARG A 1019 -16.75 -14.77 6.89
N HIS A 1020 -16.78 -14.21 5.69
CA HIS A 1020 -15.71 -13.42 5.10
C HIS A 1020 -15.91 -11.91 5.27
N LEU A 1021 -16.95 -11.48 5.99
CA LEU A 1021 -17.29 -10.07 6.10
C LEU A 1021 -16.16 -9.31 6.80
N ARG A 1022 -15.68 -8.25 6.14
CA ARG A 1022 -14.64 -7.36 6.66
C ARG A 1022 -15.17 -5.95 6.81
N ASN A 1023 -16.12 -5.56 5.97
CA ASN A 1023 -16.65 -4.20 5.92
C ASN A 1023 -18.17 -4.24 6.04
N LEU A 1024 -18.70 -3.68 7.13
CA LEU A 1024 -20.14 -3.57 7.33
C LEU A 1024 -20.54 -2.10 7.41
N TYR A 1025 -21.53 -1.72 6.61
CA TYR A 1025 -22.18 -0.41 6.68
C TYR A 1025 -23.67 -0.62 6.94
N ILE A 1026 -24.15 -0.20 8.11
CA ILE A 1026 -25.50 -0.48 8.61
C ILE A 1026 -26.05 0.73 9.41
N TYR A 1027 -26.64 1.70 8.71
CA TYR A 1027 -27.10 2.94 9.35
C TYR A 1027 -28.23 3.67 8.59
N ASN A 1028 -28.93 4.56 9.31
CA ASN A 1028 -30.04 5.40 8.82
C ASN A 1028 -31.28 4.58 8.41
N PHE A 1029 -32.06 4.14 9.41
CA PHE A 1029 -33.29 3.35 9.24
C PHE A 1029 -34.49 3.98 9.98
N PRO A 1030 -35.05 5.11 9.54
CA PRO A 1030 -35.96 5.93 10.34
C PRO A 1030 -37.18 5.18 10.94
N HIS A 1031 -37.70 4.13 10.28
CA HIS A 1031 -38.92 3.43 10.71
C HIS A 1031 -38.72 2.07 11.41
N ILE A 1032 -37.49 1.55 11.51
CA ILE A 1032 -37.27 0.27 12.19
C ILE A 1032 -37.51 0.43 13.70
N GLN A 1033 -38.34 -0.42 14.29
CA GLN A 1033 -38.67 -0.32 15.72
C GLN A 1033 -37.66 -1.07 16.60
N VAL A 1034 -37.21 -2.23 16.13
CA VAL A 1034 -36.28 -3.11 16.85
C VAL A 1034 -34.93 -3.07 16.15
N TYR A 1035 -33.99 -2.31 16.71
CA TYR A 1035 -32.61 -2.24 16.24
C TYR A 1035 -31.67 -2.16 17.42
N ASN A 1036 -30.76 -3.13 17.52
CA ASN A 1036 -29.66 -3.13 18.47
C ASN A 1036 -28.39 -3.59 17.75
N ILE A 1037 -27.46 -2.67 17.52
CA ILE A 1037 -26.20 -2.99 16.84
C ILE A 1037 -25.39 -4.04 17.61
N SER A 1038 -25.43 -4.02 18.94
CA SER A 1038 -24.68 -4.96 19.79
C SER A 1038 -25.13 -6.41 19.56
N ASP A 1039 -26.42 -6.63 19.31
CA ASP A 1039 -26.96 -7.96 19.02
C ASP A 1039 -26.51 -8.51 17.67
N ILE A 1040 -26.25 -7.65 16.69
CA ILE A 1040 -25.73 -8.03 15.37
C ILE A 1040 -24.22 -8.30 15.47
N LEU A 1041 -23.49 -7.39 16.11
CA LEU A 1041 -22.05 -7.43 16.23
C LEU A 1041 -21.52 -8.72 16.89
N LYS A 1042 -22.25 -9.30 17.85
CA LYS A 1042 -21.86 -10.55 18.53
C LYS A 1042 -21.76 -11.77 17.62
N HIS A 1043 -22.36 -11.71 16.43
CA HIS A 1043 -22.41 -12.81 15.47
C HIS A 1043 -21.47 -12.63 14.27
N LEU A 1044 -20.77 -11.49 14.18
CA LEU A 1044 -19.91 -11.18 13.03
C LEU A 1044 -18.46 -11.66 13.23
N PRO A 1045 -17.75 -11.97 12.12
CA PRO A 1045 -16.29 -12.14 12.16
C PRO A 1045 -15.58 -10.81 12.48
N PRO A 1046 -14.28 -10.83 12.81
CA PRO A 1046 -13.51 -9.62 13.10
C PRO A 1046 -13.48 -8.67 11.89
N LEU A 1047 -14.11 -7.50 12.04
CA LEU A 1047 -14.25 -6.51 10.96
C LEU A 1047 -12.99 -5.65 10.83
N ARG A 1048 -12.76 -5.14 9.61
CA ARG A 1048 -11.79 -4.07 9.30
C ARG A 1048 -12.43 -2.70 9.27
N ILE A 1049 -13.67 -2.61 8.77
CA ILE A 1049 -14.45 -1.37 8.71
C ILE A 1049 -15.84 -1.63 9.27
N LEU A 1050 -16.28 -0.77 10.18
CA LEU A 1050 -17.65 -0.73 10.65
C LEU A 1050 -18.20 0.69 10.52
N ALA A 1051 -19.33 0.85 9.85
CA ALA A 1051 -20.14 2.05 9.88
C ALA A 1051 -21.52 1.71 10.43
N ALA A 1052 -21.89 2.24 11.59
CA ALA A 1052 -23.13 1.84 12.28
C ALA A 1052 -23.88 3.04 12.86
N GLU A 1053 -25.21 2.93 12.86
CA GLU A 1053 -26.10 3.85 13.57
C GLU A 1053 -26.21 3.47 15.05
N ILE A 1054 -26.17 4.47 15.93
CA ILE A 1054 -26.43 4.35 17.36
C ILE A 1054 -27.74 5.07 17.63
N ARG A 1055 -28.73 4.33 18.14
CA ARG A 1055 -30.08 4.87 18.39
C ARG A 1055 -30.27 5.34 19.82
N GLU A 1056 -29.51 4.78 20.74
CA GLU A 1056 -29.55 5.20 22.12
C GLU A 1056 -29.03 6.64 22.23
N THR A 1057 -29.57 7.37 23.21
CA THR A 1057 -29.15 8.76 23.46
C THR A 1057 -27.70 8.89 23.91
N ARG A 1058 -27.09 7.76 24.32
CA ARG A 1058 -25.74 7.67 24.87
C ARG A 1058 -24.99 6.49 24.28
N LEU A 1059 -23.77 6.73 23.78
CA LEU A 1059 -22.85 5.67 23.38
C LEU A 1059 -22.01 5.25 24.59
N THR A 1060 -22.18 4.00 25.04
CA THR A 1060 -21.53 3.38 26.21
C THR A 1060 -20.80 2.11 25.79
N THR A 1061 -21.47 0.95 25.76
CA THR A 1061 -20.86 -0.38 25.59
C THR A 1061 -21.36 -1.12 24.36
N GLN A 1062 -22.12 -0.48 23.48
CA GLN A 1062 -22.74 -1.07 22.29
C GLN A 1062 -21.75 -1.79 21.37
N MET A 1063 -20.47 -1.39 21.41
CA MET A 1063 -19.40 -1.95 20.60
C MET A 1063 -18.66 -3.12 21.25
N TYR A 1064 -18.88 -3.40 22.54
CA TYR A 1064 -18.06 -4.33 23.33
C TYR A 1064 -18.33 -5.81 23.01
N SER A 1065 -19.44 -6.11 22.33
CA SER A 1065 -19.79 -7.45 21.89
C SER A 1065 -19.06 -7.89 20.61
N ALA A 1066 -18.48 -6.95 19.85
CA ALA A 1066 -17.73 -7.24 18.63
C ALA A 1066 -16.30 -7.72 18.90
N ASP A 1067 -15.76 -8.57 18.02
CA ASP A 1067 -14.32 -8.79 17.94
C ASP A 1067 -13.64 -7.64 17.19
N LEU A 1068 -13.09 -6.68 17.95
CA LEU A 1068 -12.51 -5.44 17.43
C LEU A 1068 -11.04 -5.57 17.02
N ARG A 1069 -10.44 -6.79 17.08
CA ARG A 1069 -8.98 -6.99 16.91
C ARG A 1069 -8.42 -6.54 15.55
N LEU A 1070 -9.22 -6.64 14.48
CA LEU A 1070 -8.80 -6.29 13.11
C LEU A 1070 -9.31 -4.92 12.65
N LEU A 1071 -10.00 -4.18 13.52
CA LEU A 1071 -10.72 -2.97 13.14
C LEU A 1071 -9.75 -1.82 12.87
N ARG A 1072 -9.89 -1.20 11.70
CA ARG A 1072 -9.04 -0.10 11.23
C ARG A 1072 -9.83 1.18 11.00
N LYS A 1073 -11.14 1.08 10.74
CA LYS A 1073 -12.02 2.23 10.57
C LYS A 1073 -13.37 2.02 11.25
N ILE A 1074 -13.83 3.04 11.95
CA ILE A 1074 -15.13 3.08 12.61
C ILE A 1074 -15.83 4.37 12.22
N VAL A 1075 -17.08 4.26 11.79
CA VAL A 1075 -17.96 5.39 11.52
C VAL A 1075 -19.19 5.25 12.40
N ILE A 1076 -19.37 6.16 13.34
CA ILE A 1076 -20.54 6.22 14.21
C ILE A 1076 -21.46 7.33 13.72
N THR A 1077 -22.75 7.01 13.60
CA THR A 1077 -23.79 7.98 13.23
C THR A 1077 -25.05 7.77 14.08
N GLY A 1078 -26.04 8.67 13.97
CA GLY A 1078 -27.32 8.56 14.67
C GLY A 1078 -27.79 9.90 15.23
N LYS A 1079 -28.92 10.41 14.72
CA LYS A 1079 -29.45 11.74 15.09
C LYS A 1079 -29.84 11.86 16.57
N GLN A 1080 -30.21 10.74 17.20
CA GLN A 1080 -30.58 10.69 18.61
C GLN A 1080 -29.39 10.56 19.56
N LEU A 1081 -28.18 10.32 19.05
CA LEU A 1081 -26.99 10.23 19.88
C LEU A 1081 -26.57 11.64 20.35
N PHE A 1082 -26.85 11.96 21.60
CA PHE A 1082 -26.57 13.29 22.19
C PHE A 1082 -25.31 13.31 23.06
N LYS A 1083 -24.85 12.14 23.53
CA LYS A 1083 -23.69 12.04 24.41
C LYS A 1083 -22.86 10.78 24.13
N ILE A 1084 -21.54 10.91 24.20
CA ILE A 1084 -20.62 9.77 24.15
C ILE A 1084 -19.97 9.66 25.53
N GLU A 1085 -20.02 8.48 26.15
CA GLU A 1085 -19.33 8.27 27.42
C GLU A 1085 -17.82 8.11 27.21
N THR A 1086 -17.05 8.58 28.18
CA THR A 1086 -15.58 8.55 28.19
C THR A 1086 -15.01 7.15 27.88
N GLY A 1087 -15.70 6.09 28.31
CA GLY A 1087 -15.28 4.69 28.12
C GLY A 1087 -15.66 4.05 26.79
N ALA A 1088 -16.43 4.72 25.91
CA ALA A 1088 -17.09 4.07 24.78
C ALA A 1088 -16.15 3.30 23.82
N PHE A 1089 -14.91 3.76 23.71
CA PHE A 1089 -13.91 3.22 22.79
C PHE A 1089 -12.75 2.52 23.51
N ALA A 1090 -12.87 2.25 24.81
CA ALA A 1090 -11.77 1.73 25.62
C ALA A 1090 -11.29 0.32 25.21
N GLN A 1091 -12.13 -0.47 24.53
CA GLN A 1091 -11.79 -1.80 24.03
C GLN A 1091 -11.11 -1.80 22.65
N LEU A 1092 -11.02 -0.65 21.98
CA LEU A 1092 -10.38 -0.57 20.66
C LEU A 1092 -8.87 -0.81 20.77
N ARG A 1093 -8.33 -1.53 19.78
CA ARG A 1093 -6.92 -1.89 19.71
C ARG A 1093 -6.38 -1.76 18.29
N GLY A 1094 -5.08 -1.50 18.15
CA GLY A 1094 -4.37 -1.60 16.88
C GLY A 1094 -3.41 -0.43 16.60
N TYR A 1095 -2.43 -0.68 15.73
CA TYR A 1095 -1.40 0.30 15.38
C TYR A 1095 -1.99 1.62 14.83
N LYS A 1096 -2.97 1.54 13.92
CA LYS A 1096 -3.60 2.71 13.31
C LYS A 1096 -5.11 2.53 13.22
N LEU A 1097 -5.87 3.53 13.69
CA LEU A 1097 -7.33 3.55 13.67
C LEU A 1097 -7.86 4.90 13.12
N ASP A 1098 -8.87 4.83 12.25
CA ASP A 1098 -9.67 5.96 11.79
C ASP A 1098 -11.05 5.94 12.46
N LEU A 1099 -11.31 6.90 13.35
CA LEU A 1099 -12.59 7.08 14.04
C LEU A 1099 -13.31 8.29 13.46
N THR A 1100 -14.46 8.05 12.83
CA THR A 1100 -15.35 9.10 12.33
C THR A 1100 -16.64 9.09 13.16
N ILE A 1101 -17.06 10.24 13.64
CA ILE A 1101 -18.39 10.44 14.25
C ILE A 1101 -19.09 11.51 13.45
N ARG A 1102 -20.24 11.18 12.87
CA ARG A 1102 -20.94 12.09 11.97
C ARG A 1102 -22.45 12.00 12.02
N ASP A 1103 -23.10 13.10 11.67
CA ASP A 1103 -24.56 13.19 11.58
C ASP A 1103 -25.23 12.81 12.92
N THR A 1104 -24.66 13.28 14.04
CA THR A 1104 -25.15 13.01 15.41
C THR A 1104 -25.60 14.27 16.16
N GLY A 1105 -26.43 14.08 17.18
CA GLY A 1105 -26.91 15.12 18.10
C GLY A 1105 -25.88 15.63 19.11
N ILE A 1106 -24.63 15.15 19.09
CA ILE A 1106 -23.67 15.46 20.14
C ILE A 1106 -23.31 16.95 20.14
N LYS A 1107 -23.41 17.58 21.31
CA LYS A 1107 -23.00 18.97 21.52
C LYS A 1107 -21.56 19.12 22.00
N ILE A 1108 -21.04 18.08 22.64
CA ILE A 1108 -19.70 18.04 23.23
C ILE A 1108 -19.09 16.68 22.90
N PHE A 1109 -17.86 16.68 22.36
CA PHE A 1109 -17.04 15.48 22.24
C PHE A 1109 -16.08 15.42 23.44
N PRO A 1110 -16.17 14.41 24.34
CA PRO A 1110 -15.32 14.37 25.53
C PRO A 1110 -13.85 14.11 25.15
N SER A 1111 -12.98 15.09 25.39
CA SER A 1111 -11.53 14.95 25.18
C SER A 1111 -10.92 13.83 26.05
N SER A 1112 -11.58 13.50 27.17
CA SER A 1112 -11.24 12.37 28.04
C SER A 1112 -11.26 11.01 27.34
N ILE A 1113 -12.01 10.85 26.24
CA ILE A 1113 -12.00 9.62 25.42
C ILE A 1113 -10.59 9.31 24.93
N PHE A 1114 -9.83 10.33 24.53
CA PHE A 1114 -8.47 10.11 24.05
C PHE A 1114 -7.59 9.47 25.14
N ASN A 1115 -7.85 9.78 26.41
CA ASN A 1115 -7.16 9.18 27.55
C ASN A 1115 -7.64 7.76 27.89
N THR A 1116 -8.75 7.27 27.33
CA THR A 1116 -9.20 5.88 27.52
C THR A 1116 -8.69 4.92 26.43
N LEU A 1117 -8.10 5.44 25.36
CA LEU A 1117 -7.48 4.65 24.30
C LEU A 1117 -6.11 4.13 24.78
N THR A 1118 -6.10 2.91 25.32
CA THR A 1118 -4.90 2.30 25.91
C THR A 1118 -4.11 1.39 24.96
N ALA A 1119 -4.70 0.99 23.84
CA ALA A 1119 -4.16 -0.04 22.95
C ALA A 1119 -4.12 0.42 21.48
N ILE A 1120 -4.13 1.73 21.22
CA ILE A 1120 -4.05 2.32 19.87
C ILE A 1120 -2.77 3.15 19.77
N SER A 1121 -1.95 2.96 18.74
CA SER A 1121 -0.72 3.77 18.58
C SER A 1121 -0.97 5.06 17.80
N PHE A 1122 -1.79 5.02 16.74
CA PHE A 1122 -2.11 6.17 15.89
C PHE A 1122 -3.62 6.32 15.68
N LEU A 1123 -4.17 7.47 16.04
CA LEU A 1123 -5.57 7.82 15.85
C LEU A 1123 -5.72 8.91 14.78
N SER A 1124 -6.63 8.70 13.84
CA SER A 1124 -7.26 9.74 13.03
C SER A 1124 -8.67 9.94 13.56
N LEU A 1125 -9.03 11.18 13.90
CA LEU A 1125 -10.37 11.53 14.37
C LEU A 1125 -11.04 12.47 13.39
N SER A 1126 -12.27 12.14 12.98
CA SER A 1126 -13.09 12.98 12.11
C SER A 1126 -14.45 13.24 12.76
N LEU A 1127 -14.80 14.51 12.97
CA LEU A 1127 -16.09 14.94 13.51
C LEU A 1127 -16.78 15.81 12.46
N GLN A 1128 -17.76 15.23 11.75
CA GLN A 1128 -18.42 15.85 10.60
C GLN A 1128 -19.92 15.99 10.85
N ASN A 1129 -20.53 17.13 10.53
CA ASN A 1129 -21.99 17.32 10.61
C ASN A 1129 -22.61 16.96 11.99
N ASN A 1130 -21.93 17.35 13.07
CA ASN A 1130 -22.45 17.21 14.44
C ASN A 1130 -22.87 18.59 14.99
N TYR A 1131 -23.70 18.62 16.04
CA TYR A 1131 -24.15 19.88 16.69
C TYR A 1131 -23.16 20.41 17.74
N LEU A 1132 -21.86 20.28 17.47
CA LEU A 1132 -20.82 20.65 18.44
C LEU A 1132 -20.88 22.16 18.75
N GLN A 1133 -21.14 22.48 20.02
CA GLN A 1133 -21.20 23.87 20.51
C GLN A 1133 -19.83 24.35 20.99
N THR A 1134 -19.05 23.43 21.57
CA THR A 1134 -17.67 23.67 21.99
C THR A 1134 -16.83 22.47 21.60
N LEU A 1135 -15.61 22.74 21.13
CA LEU A 1135 -14.59 21.72 20.93
C LEU A 1135 -13.32 22.20 21.61
N GLU A 1136 -12.94 21.53 22.70
CA GLU A 1136 -11.65 21.69 23.37
C GLU A 1136 -10.78 20.45 23.09
N PRO A 1137 -10.27 20.25 21.86
CA PRO A 1137 -9.47 19.07 21.58
C PRO A 1137 -8.09 19.33 22.17
N PHE A 1138 -7.88 18.81 23.39
CA PHE A 1138 -6.59 18.67 24.05
C PHE A 1138 -5.93 20.00 24.44
N PRO A 1139 -6.17 20.50 25.66
CA PRO A 1139 -5.58 21.76 26.11
C PRO A 1139 -4.05 21.74 25.93
N HIS A 1140 -3.53 22.67 25.12
CA HIS A 1140 -2.11 23.02 24.93
C HIS A 1140 -1.20 22.17 24.01
N THR A 1141 -1.69 21.56 22.91
CA THR A 1141 -0.77 20.88 21.96
C THR A 1141 -1.11 21.10 20.48
N LYS A 1142 -0.11 21.53 19.69
CA LYS A 1142 -0.15 21.41 18.22
C LYS A 1142 0.14 19.95 17.86
N PRO A 1143 -0.55 19.34 16.88
CA PRO A 1143 -0.34 17.95 16.50
C PRO A 1143 1.13 17.64 16.15
N PRO A 1144 1.65 16.46 16.49
CA PRO A 1144 0.92 15.31 17.04
C PRO A 1144 0.61 15.42 18.54
N VAL A 1145 -0.65 15.18 18.92
CA VAL A 1145 -1.09 15.13 20.34
C VAL A 1145 -0.91 13.71 20.86
N LEU A 1146 -0.35 13.57 22.07
CA LEU A 1146 -0.03 12.28 22.68
C LEU A 1146 -0.84 12.08 23.97
N ASN A 1147 -1.50 10.93 24.15
CA ASN A 1147 -2.17 10.60 25.42
C ASN A 1147 -1.19 10.01 26.45
N GLN A 1148 -1.64 9.82 27.69
CA GLN A 1148 -0.86 9.22 28.77
C GLN A 1148 -0.45 7.74 28.57
N HIS A 1149 -0.98 7.11 27.52
CA HIS A 1149 -0.81 5.69 27.15
C HIS A 1149 -0.07 5.48 25.82
N GLY A 1150 0.47 6.53 25.19
CA GLY A 1150 1.24 6.40 23.94
C GLY A 1150 0.47 6.58 22.64
N THR A 1151 -0.86 6.75 22.69
CA THR A 1151 -1.67 7.02 21.49
C THR A 1151 -1.32 8.38 20.91
N ILE A 1152 -0.96 8.42 19.63
CA ILE A 1152 -0.69 9.62 18.85
C ILE A 1152 -1.93 9.98 18.04
N LEU A 1153 -2.57 11.12 18.32
CA LEU A 1153 -3.52 11.75 17.42
C LEU A 1153 -2.73 12.51 16.34
N TYR A 1154 -2.66 11.92 15.15
CA TYR A 1154 -1.86 12.47 14.05
C TYR A 1154 -2.70 13.21 13.00
N ASN A 1155 -4.03 12.99 12.99
CA ASN A 1155 -4.96 13.65 12.09
C ASN A 1155 -6.27 13.97 12.81
N LEU A 1156 -6.73 15.23 12.69
CA LEU A 1156 -8.00 15.70 13.23
C LEU A 1156 -8.74 16.47 12.13
N GLN A 1157 -9.90 15.97 11.71
CA GLN A 1157 -10.77 16.62 10.73
C GLN A 1157 -12.05 17.11 11.40
N LEU A 1158 -12.42 18.36 11.15
CA LEU A 1158 -13.60 19.01 11.70
C LEU A 1158 -14.40 19.63 10.55
N THR A 1159 -15.69 19.34 10.49
CA THR A 1159 -16.62 19.96 9.55
C THR A 1159 -17.88 20.33 10.31
N VAL A 1160 -18.07 21.63 10.55
CA VAL A 1160 -19.18 22.16 11.37
C VAL A 1160 -20.27 22.69 10.44
N SER A 1161 -21.53 22.42 10.77
CA SER A 1161 -22.70 22.72 9.93
C SER A 1161 -23.28 24.14 10.11
N THR A 1162 -22.60 25.05 10.84
CA THR A 1162 -23.09 26.43 11.06
C THR A 1162 -22.09 27.51 10.60
N PRO A 1163 -22.53 28.59 9.91
CA PRO A 1163 -21.65 29.68 9.43
C PRO A 1163 -21.02 30.55 10.53
N GLU A 1164 -21.46 30.43 11.78
CA GLU A 1164 -21.09 31.36 12.87
C GLU A 1164 -19.70 31.10 13.50
N ILE A 1165 -18.98 30.06 13.07
CA ILE A 1165 -17.65 29.69 13.61
C ILE A 1165 -16.55 29.80 12.53
N ILE A 1166 -16.68 30.73 11.59
CA ILE A 1166 -15.60 31.02 10.62
C ILE A 1166 -14.48 31.87 11.26
N ASN A 1167 -14.74 32.57 12.38
CA ASN A 1167 -13.76 33.49 12.98
C ASN A 1167 -12.60 32.84 13.77
N MET A 1168 -12.58 31.51 13.99
CA MET A 1168 -11.45 30.83 14.65
C MET A 1168 -10.43 30.21 13.68
N TYR A 1169 -10.73 30.12 12.39
CA TYR A 1169 -9.86 29.45 11.41
C TYR A 1169 -8.63 30.27 10.98
N HIS A 1170 -8.51 31.54 11.39
CA HIS A 1170 -7.39 32.41 10.99
C HIS A 1170 -6.12 32.32 11.86
N PHE A 1171 -6.10 31.55 12.94
CA PHE A 1171 -4.96 31.51 13.89
C PHE A 1171 -4.07 30.25 13.82
N LEU A 1172 -4.28 29.35 12.85
CA LEU A 1172 -3.53 28.09 12.76
C LEU A 1172 -2.94 27.74 11.37
N TYR A 1173 -2.67 28.74 10.53
CA TYR A 1173 -1.76 28.57 9.38
C TYR A 1173 -0.40 29.23 9.63
#